data_AF-A0A8T4BBW5-F1
#
_entry.id   AF-A0A8T4BBW5-F1
#
_cell.length_a   1.000
_cell.length_b   1.000
_cell.length_c   1.000
_cell.angle_alpha   90.00
_cell.angle_beta   90.00
_cell.angle_gamma   90.00
#
_symmetry.space_group_name_H-M   'P 1'
#
loop_
_entity.id
_entity.type
_entity.pdbx_description
1 polymer ?
#
loop_
_entity_poly.entity_id
_entity_poly.type
_entity_poly.pdbx_seq_one_letter_code
_entity_poly.pdbx_strand_id
1 'polypeptide(L)'
;MNRQRHPHSAKSIFLAVLMVTMSLSAGIVEINRAPWLETEDVAAVGAGCASITRASGEAIYVDPVNGSDAWEGTWSCPKATLSDALNESSSNDEIVLYSGQYHENVTVDNKDNLLIRAADSARVVFDGTRSIAEDMDVTWTTADSDGIQEVTLPVDGWQLFLAYDEQVPARWPNAQFSDETVFNRSYWAEGTLTGSNNAYTVGWLTDAGPETGVHTGLNETINATGLDPEGAIAVMNLGSFRTTSRVITDWNSANGTFAYDGNGVGWKTKHHAYFLEGKRELIDVDGEWWFNNANNRLHYKTPSGQDANNLDLRVKVQPFAIGVENSDGVTIQGIDFFGTTVNFNECDGCSFTNSTLEYPSTSKRGLGIAGESEDDRWMIRFYRSTNSFVDNISITNTGRAVPTWEIHPSLPSGLNFGSGNGSIWGTPTGLLENVTYTVYANNSGGSPSTTFTLGLNWTLTPSAEGAFITRNSSLASDITWEWDYDPLEAQNLSLVTGEWNTCALDSNQNVFCWGRNGNGQIGNGQTGTAACGTSGHNCKDIPTATNDLGSDVISLAFGHQHACGLLDTGAVKCWGRNNAWQLGTSGGDKDTPQTINLGSGRTAASIYAGGHYTCAILDDASVKCWGQNTDGQLGIGSTSNTNTPTTINTLGSGRTAVSLATAMSTVCALLDDGSVKCWGSDYDGQLG
;
A
#
# COMPACT_ATOMS: atom_id res chain seq x y z
N MET A 1 9.17 41.28 12.47
CA MET A 1 8.83 40.64 11.18
C MET A 1 10.02 40.81 10.26
N ASN A 2 11.04 40.00 10.48
CA ASN A 2 12.33 40.13 9.83
C ASN A 2 12.66 38.77 9.23
N ARG A 3 12.94 38.80 7.90
CA ARG A 3 13.88 37.92 7.21
C ARG A 3 13.50 36.44 7.15
N GLN A 4 13.97 35.65 6.21
CA GLN A 4 14.60 35.81 4.90
C GLN A 4 14.57 34.37 4.39
N ARG A 5 14.13 34.17 3.16
CA ARG A 5 14.40 32.92 2.44
C ARG A 5 15.85 32.88 1.99
N HIS A 6 16.31 31.63 1.82
CA HIS A 6 17.35 31.08 0.92
C HIS A 6 18.66 30.65 1.58
N PRO A 7 19.38 29.63 1.03
CA PRO A 7 18.95 28.52 0.16
C PRO A 7 19.64 27.15 0.48
N HIS A 8 19.03 26.03 0.07
CA HIS A 8 19.73 24.76 -0.27
C HIS A 8 18.97 24.17 -1.47
N SER A 9 19.53 24.03 -2.67
CA SER A 9 20.54 23.08 -3.18
C SER A 9 20.06 21.61 -3.26
N ALA A 10 19.43 21.34 -4.41
CA ALA A 10 19.30 20.13 -5.24
C ALA A 10 19.69 18.70 -4.75
N LYS A 11 18.87 17.77 -5.29
CA LYS A 11 19.01 16.30 -5.56
C LYS A 11 18.49 15.39 -4.42
N SER A 12 17.59 14.41 -4.59
CA SER A 12 17.25 13.48 -5.70
C SER A 12 15.79 12.93 -5.66
N ILE A 13 15.45 12.14 -6.68
CA ILE A 13 14.15 11.60 -7.18
C ILE A 13 13.81 10.19 -6.60
N PHE A 14 12.50 9.85 -6.44
CA PHE A 14 11.72 8.60 -6.79
C PHE A 14 10.49 8.41 -5.84
N LEU A 15 9.21 8.48 -6.29
CA LEU A 15 8.25 7.44 -6.82
C LEU A 15 7.55 6.63 -5.68
N ALA A 16 6.27 6.22 -5.65
CA ALA A 16 4.92 6.62 -6.12
C ALA A 16 3.92 5.66 -5.38
N VAL A 17 2.64 6.03 -5.17
CA VAL A 17 1.55 5.06 -4.95
C VAL A 17 0.26 5.55 -5.60
N LEU A 18 -0.36 4.69 -6.41
CA LEU A 18 -1.77 4.75 -6.78
C LEU A 18 -2.51 3.64 -6.03
N MET A 19 -3.54 4.01 -5.28
CA MET A 19 -4.58 3.11 -4.76
C MET A 19 -5.44 2.59 -5.92
N VAL A 20 -5.65 1.27 -6.04
CA VAL A 20 -6.84 0.72 -6.70
C VAL A 20 -7.33 -0.56 -5.99
N THR A 21 -8.62 -0.53 -5.64
CA THR A 21 -9.58 -1.63 -5.38
C THR A 21 -9.44 -2.52 -4.14
N MET A 22 -10.40 -2.34 -3.23
CA MET A 22 -10.88 -3.36 -2.30
C MET A 22 -11.41 -4.59 -3.06
N SER A 23 -10.62 -5.66 -3.10
CA SER A 23 -11.01 -7.06 -2.89
C SER A 23 -9.91 -7.96 -3.45
N LEU A 24 -9.28 -8.75 -2.57
CA LEU A 24 -8.34 -9.83 -2.89
C LEU A 24 -7.09 -9.40 -3.67
N SER A 25 -6.18 -8.71 -2.99
CA SER A 25 -4.75 -9.03 -3.10
C SER A 25 -4.14 -8.84 -1.72
N ALA A 26 -3.87 -9.95 -1.04
CA ALA A 26 -2.75 -9.96 -0.11
C ALA A 26 -1.52 -9.69 -0.98
N GLY A 27 -1.11 -8.42 -1.04
CA GLY A 27 0.25 -8.10 -1.46
C GLY A 27 1.15 -8.81 -0.47
N ILE A 28 1.77 -9.90 -0.89
CA ILE A 28 2.84 -10.54 -0.16
C ILE A 28 4.03 -9.57 -0.25
N VAL A 29 4.04 -8.58 0.63
CA VAL A 29 5.30 -8.09 1.18
C VAL A 29 5.67 -9.17 2.18
N GLU A 30 6.54 -10.10 1.78
CA GLU A 30 7.22 -10.89 2.79
C GLU A 30 8.12 -9.93 3.57
N ILE A 31 7.77 -9.69 4.83
CA ILE A 31 8.77 -9.55 5.86
C ILE A 31 9.58 -10.85 5.81
N ASN A 32 10.85 -10.78 5.40
CA ASN A 32 11.79 -11.88 5.65
C ASN A 32 11.74 -12.21 7.15
N ARG A 33 11.09 -13.32 7.49
CA ARG A 33 10.99 -13.88 8.85
C ARG A 33 12.21 -14.75 9.17
N ALA A 34 13.36 -14.41 8.59
CA ALA A 34 14.61 -14.94 9.04
C ALA A 34 15.06 -14.14 10.28
N PRO A 35 15.58 -14.80 11.33
CA PRO A 35 16.50 -14.12 12.24
C PRO A 35 17.69 -13.62 11.38
N TRP A 36 18.48 -12.70 11.89
CA TRP A 36 19.58 -12.03 11.19
C TRP A 36 19.13 -10.79 10.40
N LEU A 37 19.34 -9.63 11.04
CA LEU A 37 19.83 -8.44 10.38
C LEU A 37 20.75 -8.86 9.21
N GLU A 38 20.31 -8.67 7.97
CA GLU A 38 21.30 -8.54 6.90
C GLU A 38 22.18 -7.37 7.30
N THR A 39 23.48 -7.66 7.43
CA THR A 39 24.46 -6.88 8.18
C THR A 39 24.86 -5.59 7.47
N GLU A 40 24.05 -5.15 6.50
CA GLU A 40 24.42 -4.09 5.55
C GLU A 40 23.94 -2.69 5.97
N ASP A 41 22.98 -2.56 6.90
CA ASP A 41 22.39 -1.26 7.29
C ASP A 41 22.44 -0.94 8.81
N VAL A 42 23.38 -1.54 9.54
CA VAL A 42 23.71 -1.14 10.92
C VAL A 42 24.77 -0.04 10.91
N ALA A 43 24.67 0.95 11.80
CA ALA A 43 25.59 2.08 11.83
C ALA A 43 27.01 1.64 12.20
N ALA A 44 28.00 2.11 11.43
CA ALA A 44 29.40 1.96 11.79
C ALA A 44 29.72 2.90 12.98
N VAL A 45 30.01 2.31 14.14
CA VAL A 45 30.31 3.08 15.36
C VAL A 45 31.65 3.80 15.23
N GLY A 46 31.62 5.12 15.36
CA GLY A 46 32.79 6.00 15.33
C GLY A 46 33.65 5.87 16.60
N ALA A 47 34.93 6.25 16.49
CA ALA A 47 35.80 6.31 17.67
C ALA A 47 35.43 7.54 18.52
N GLY A 48 35.38 7.38 19.85
CA GLY A 48 35.23 8.50 20.78
C GLY A 48 33.80 9.02 20.99
N CYS A 49 32.78 8.18 20.73
CA CYS A 49 31.36 8.56 20.82
C CYS A 49 30.93 9.28 22.11
N ALA A 50 31.53 8.96 23.26
CA ALA A 50 31.25 9.63 24.54
C ALA A 50 31.67 11.12 24.60
N SER A 51 32.36 11.63 23.58
CA SER A 51 32.85 13.02 23.52
C SER A 51 32.38 13.79 22.29
N ILE A 52 31.58 13.15 21.43
CA ILE A 52 31.01 13.79 20.24
C ILE A 52 29.72 14.49 20.64
N THR A 53 29.59 15.75 20.23
CA THR A 53 28.37 16.55 20.42
C THR A 53 27.58 16.62 19.14
N ARG A 54 26.25 16.48 19.21
CA ARG A 54 25.34 16.71 18.07
C ARG A 54 25.07 18.20 17.90
N ALA A 55 25.05 18.71 16.67
CA ALA A 55 24.71 20.11 16.42
C ALA A 55 23.18 20.32 16.45
N SER A 56 22.75 21.53 16.84
CA SER A 56 21.32 21.88 16.82
C SER A 56 20.78 21.84 15.39
N GLY A 57 19.64 21.18 15.19
CA GLY A 57 19.02 20.97 13.89
C GLY A 57 19.56 19.77 13.10
N GLU A 58 20.54 19.03 13.62
CA GLU A 58 20.90 17.72 13.08
C GLU A 58 19.98 16.63 13.61
N ALA A 59 19.66 15.67 12.74
CA ALA A 59 18.86 14.50 13.10
C ALA A 59 19.48 13.69 14.23
N ILE A 60 18.63 13.08 15.05
CA ILE A 60 19.00 12.14 16.11
C ILE A 60 18.94 10.73 15.53
N TYR A 61 20.07 10.04 15.49
CA TYR A 61 20.15 8.70 14.95
C TYR A 61 19.99 7.65 16.05
N VAL A 62 19.27 6.58 15.75
CA VAL A 62 19.01 5.47 16.68
C VAL A 62 19.34 4.14 16.01
N ASP A 63 20.08 3.28 16.69
CA ASP A 63 20.44 1.93 16.24
C ASP A 63 20.31 0.98 17.45
N PRO A 64 19.37 0.01 17.43
CA PRO A 64 19.09 -0.83 18.59
C PRO A 64 20.15 -1.93 18.78
N VAL A 65 21.05 -2.11 17.82
CA VAL A 65 22.09 -3.14 17.83
C VAL A 65 23.43 -2.57 18.30
N ASN A 66 23.83 -1.44 17.73
CA ASN A 66 25.15 -0.84 17.94
C ASN A 66 25.12 0.49 18.69
N GLY A 67 23.94 1.05 18.94
CA GLY A 67 23.77 2.33 19.61
C GLY A 67 23.99 2.27 21.13
N SER A 68 24.08 3.45 21.74
CA SER A 68 24.11 3.60 23.19
C SER A 68 23.44 4.91 23.60
N ASP A 69 22.49 4.84 24.54
CA ASP A 69 21.77 6.01 25.08
C ASP A 69 22.68 6.98 25.85
N ALA A 70 23.92 6.58 26.17
CA ALA A 70 24.92 7.50 26.70
C ALA A 70 25.53 8.44 25.63
N TRP A 71 25.17 8.31 24.36
CA TRP A 71 25.68 9.12 23.25
C TRP A 71 24.66 10.14 22.77
N GLU A 72 25.13 11.23 22.17
CA GLU A 72 24.31 12.36 21.71
C GLU A 72 23.48 12.05 20.43
N GLY A 73 23.56 10.84 19.87
CA GLY A 73 22.74 10.40 18.73
C GLY A 73 23.17 10.99 17.38
N THR A 74 24.46 11.00 17.07
CA THR A 74 24.97 11.39 15.74
C THR A 74 24.98 10.19 14.79
N TRP A 75 25.11 10.42 13.47
CA TRP A 75 25.10 9.36 12.46
C TRP A 75 26.14 8.25 12.72
N SER A 76 27.31 8.59 13.27
CA SER A 76 28.38 7.63 13.61
C SER A 76 28.32 7.13 15.05
N CYS A 77 27.50 7.75 15.90
CA CYS A 77 27.35 7.40 17.32
C CYS A 77 25.87 7.50 17.70
N PRO A 78 25.03 6.57 17.20
CA PRO A 78 23.58 6.61 17.39
C PRO A 78 23.18 6.24 18.82
N LYS A 79 22.02 6.71 19.25
CA LYS A 79 21.38 6.24 20.49
C LYS A 79 20.93 4.78 20.34
N ALA A 80 20.73 4.08 21.45
CA ALA A 80 20.22 2.70 21.42
C ALA A 80 18.70 2.66 21.28
N THR A 81 18.00 3.65 21.84
CA THR A 81 16.54 3.65 21.96
C THR A 81 15.89 4.89 21.37
N LEU A 82 14.69 4.71 20.82
CA LEU A 82 13.82 5.81 20.40
C LEU A 82 13.36 6.62 21.63
N SER A 83 13.14 5.98 22.78
CA SER A 83 12.78 6.67 24.01
C SER A 83 13.80 7.72 24.41
N ASP A 84 15.10 7.40 24.36
CA ASP A 84 16.15 8.35 24.70
C ASP A 84 16.31 9.45 23.64
N ALA A 85 16.16 9.09 22.35
CA ALA A 85 16.10 10.08 21.27
C ALA A 85 14.93 11.07 21.45
N LEU A 86 13.77 10.59 21.88
CA LEU A 86 12.60 11.43 22.15
C LEU A 86 12.80 12.34 23.37
N ASN A 87 13.53 11.89 24.39
CA ASN A 87 13.85 12.71 25.56
C ASN A 87 14.74 13.91 25.20
N GLU A 88 15.61 13.76 24.19
CA GLU A 88 16.48 14.84 23.72
C GLU A 88 15.91 15.65 22.56
N SER A 89 14.91 15.12 21.86
CA SER A 89 14.24 15.82 20.77
C SER A 89 13.40 17.01 21.24
N SER A 90 13.26 17.99 20.36
CA SER A 90 12.36 19.14 20.47
C SER A 90 11.44 19.23 19.25
N SER A 91 10.51 20.18 19.26
CA SER A 91 9.69 20.46 18.08
C SER A 91 10.57 20.79 16.86
N ASN A 92 10.15 20.30 15.69
CA ASN A 92 10.84 20.42 14.40
C ASN A 92 12.14 19.62 14.26
N ASP A 93 12.48 18.76 15.22
CA ASP A 93 13.61 17.84 15.08
C ASP A 93 13.26 16.64 14.18
N GLU A 94 14.30 15.91 13.80
CA GLU A 94 14.22 14.66 13.03
C GLU A 94 14.88 13.53 13.82
N ILE A 95 14.25 12.37 13.85
CA ILE A 95 14.78 11.12 14.39
C ILE A 95 14.86 10.09 13.27
N VAL A 96 16.04 9.51 13.08
CA VAL A 96 16.34 8.54 12.03
C VAL A 96 16.67 7.19 12.66
N LEU A 97 15.90 6.17 12.30
CA LEU A 97 16.00 4.81 12.83
C LEU A 97 16.76 3.89 11.86
N TYR A 98 17.80 3.22 12.33
CA TYR A 98 18.55 2.22 11.57
C TYR A 98 17.90 0.84 11.65
N SER A 99 18.33 -0.07 10.75
CA SER A 99 17.79 -1.41 10.64
C SER A 99 17.82 -2.16 11.97
N GLY A 100 16.70 -2.73 12.38
CA GLY A 100 16.61 -3.45 13.63
C GLY A 100 15.19 -3.70 14.12
N GLN A 101 15.11 -4.53 15.16
CA GLN A 101 13.89 -4.79 15.92
C GLN A 101 13.87 -3.90 17.16
N TYR A 102 12.81 -3.11 17.30
CA TYR A 102 12.58 -2.19 18.40
C TYR A 102 11.41 -2.70 19.24
N HIS A 103 11.58 -2.83 20.54
CA HIS A 103 10.54 -3.33 21.45
C HIS A 103 10.04 -2.26 22.42
N GLU A 104 9.98 -1.02 21.95
CA GLU A 104 9.63 0.13 22.78
C GLU A 104 8.15 0.47 22.67
N ASN A 105 7.64 1.11 23.73
CA ASN A 105 6.35 1.77 23.78
C ASN A 105 6.62 3.22 24.19
N VAL A 106 6.64 4.13 23.22
CA VAL A 106 7.06 5.51 23.40
C VAL A 106 5.92 6.49 23.16
N THR A 107 5.99 7.65 23.80
CA THR A 107 5.05 8.75 23.59
C THR A 107 5.79 10.00 23.13
N VAL A 108 5.38 10.51 21.98
CA VAL A 108 5.69 11.87 21.52
C VAL A 108 4.69 12.81 22.18
N ASP A 109 5.13 13.57 23.18
CA ASP A 109 4.27 14.53 23.90
C ASP A 109 4.83 15.94 23.83
N ASN A 110 3.97 16.90 23.48
CA ASN A 110 4.28 18.33 23.34
C ASN A 110 5.47 18.61 22.38
N LYS A 111 5.52 17.93 21.22
CA LYS A 111 6.59 18.08 20.22
C LYS A 111 6.05 18.24 18.80
N ASP A 112 5.68 19.46 18.45
CA ASP A 112 5.18 19.77 17.10
C ASP A 112 6.21 19.53 15.99
N ASN A 113 5.74 19.12 14.81
CA ASN A 113 6.50 18.89 13.58
C ASN A 113 7.69 17.94 13.72
N LEU A 114 7.66 17.03 14.70
CA LEU A 114 8.69 16.01 14.85
C LEU A 114 8.58 14.98 13.70
N LEU A 115 9.69 14.70 13.03
CA LEU A 115 9.79 13.64 12.03
C LEU A 115 10.48 12.41 12.64
N ILE A 116 9.81 11.27 12.64
CA ILE A 116 10.40 9.97 13.00
C ILE A 116 10.36 9.10 11.75
N ARG A 117 11.51 8.70 11.24
CA ARG A 117 11.58 7.87 10.04
C ARG A 117 12.65 6.81 10.07
N ALA A 118 12.49 5.77 9.25
CA ALA A 118 13.59 4.89 8.93
C ALA A 118 14.69 5.61 8.12
N ALA A 119 15.92 5.16 8.30
CA ALA A 119 17.03 5.49 7.41
C ALA A 119 16.76 4.92 6.00
N ASP A 120 17.42 5.49 4.99
CA ASP A 120 17.23 5.06 3.61
C ASP A 120 17.63 3.58 3.47
N SER A 121 16.77 2.78 2.82
CA SER A 121 16.90 1.33 2.68
C SER A 121 16.87 0.51 3.98
N ALA A 122 16.78 1.16 5.15
CA ALA A 122 16.75 0.46 6.42
C ALA A 122 15.41 -0.25 6.67
N ARG A 123 15.49 -1.43 7.29
CA ARG A 123 14.34 -2.21 7.73
C ARG A 123 14.14 -2.05 9.23
N VAL A 124 13.21 -1.16 9.60
CA VAL A 124 12.88 -0.84 10.99
C VAL A 124 11.58 -1.51 11.37
N VAL A 125 11.61 -2.39 12.38
CA VAL A 125 10.41 -3.12 12.84
C VAL A 125 10.18 -2.83 14.32
N PHE A 126 9.04 -2.25 14.65
CA PHE A 126 8.55 -2.23 16.02
C PHE A 126 7.81 -3.52 16.33
N ASP A 127 8.41 -4.35 17.18
CA ASP A 127 7.86 -5.64 17.57
C ASP A 127 7.09 -5.52 18.91
N GLY A 128 5.78 -5.71 18.80
CA GLY A 128 4.79 -5.71 19.87
C GLY A 128 4.80 -6.94 20.77
N THR A 129 5.66 -7.89 20.47
CA THR A 129 5.73 -9.17 21.13
C THR A 129 7.00 -9.32 21.94
N ARG A 130 7.01 -10.37 22.76
CA ARG A 130 8.16 -10.82 23.54
C ARG A 130 8.32 -12.31 23.36
N SER A 131 9.55 -12.74 23.08
CA SER A 131 9.95 -14.14 23.09
C SER A 131 9.80 -14.72 24.48
N ILE A 132 9.07 -15.84 24.59
CA ILE A 132 8.85 -16.50 25.88
C ILE A 132 10.18 -17.05 26.42
N ALA A 133 11.04 -17.56 25.52
CA ALA A 133 12.33 -18.12 25.91
C ALA A 133 13.42 -17.05 26.05
N GLU A 134 13.55 -16.13 25.09
CA GLU A 134 14.70 -15.22 25.02
C GLU A 134 14.48 -13.93 25.82
N ASP A 135 13.30 -13.32 25.72
CA ASP A 135 13.03 -12.04 26.41
C ASP A 135 12.55 -12.24 27.84
N MET A 136 11.72 -13.27 28.06
CA MET A 136 11.10 -13.52 29.37
C MET A 136 11.87 -14.53 30.23
N ASP A 137 12.78 -15.31 29.63
CA ASP A 137 13.58 -16.34 30.31
C ASP A 137 12.71 -17.30 31.16
N VAL A 138 11.57 -17.74 30.60
CA VAL A 138 10.67 -18.71 31.25
C VAL A 138 10.57 -19.99 30.44
N THR A 139 10.46 -21.11 31.16
CA THR A 139 10.45 -22.45 30.59
C THR A 139 9.06 -23.08 30.68
N TRP A 140 8.63 -23.69 29.59
CA TRP A 140 7.40 -24.46 29.52
C TRP A 140 7.51 -25.77 30.31
N THR A 141 6.40 -26.18 30.91
CA THR A 141 6.27 -27.50 31.53
C THR A 141 6.24 -28.61 30.47
N THR A 142 6.52 -29.84 30.90
CA THR A 142 6.24 -31.03 30.08
C THR A 142 4.74 -31.10 29.76
N ALA A 143 4.42 -31.66 28.58
CA ALA A 143 3.04 -31.88 28.19
C ALA A 143 2.29 -32.79 29.18
N ASP A 144 1.04 -32.45 29.45
CA ASP A 144 0.11 -33.28 30.22
C ASP A 144 -0.51 -34.42 29.38
N SER A 145 -1.53 -35.09 29.92
CA SER A 145 -2.22 -36.20 29.23
C SER A 145 -2.96 -35.79 27.96
N ASP A 146 -3.29 -34.51 27.80
CA ASP A 146 -4.02 -33.97 26.65
C ASP A 146 -3.06 -33.43 25.57
N GLY A 147 -1.74 -33.48 25.84
CA GLY A 147 -0.69 -32.94 25.00
C GLY A 147 -0.46 -31.44 25.20
N ILE A 148 -0.98 -30.86 26.28
CA ILE A 148 -0.93 -29.41 26.54
C ILE A 148 0.28 -29.10 27.41
N GLN A 149 1.07 -28.11 26.99
CA GLN A 149 2.18 -27.54 27.76
C GLN A 149 1.76 -26.21 28.36
N GLU A 150 2.35 -25.85 29.51
CA GLU A 150 1.99 -24.64 30.25
C GLU A 150 3.22 -23.80 30.58
N VAL A 151 3.04 -22.48 30.64
CA VAL A 151 4.06 -21.54 31.14
C VAL A 151 3.40 -20.41 31.91
N THR A 152 4.03 -19.96 32.99
CA THR A 152 3.60 -18.76 33.70
C THR A 152 4.36 -17.56 33.16
N LEU A 153 3.66 -16.58 32.61
CA LEU A 153 4.24 -15.38 32.03
C LEU A 153 4.41 -14.29 33.08
N PRO A 154 5.51 -13.51 33.05
CA PRO A 154 5.71 -12.37 33.95
C PRO A 154 4.80 -11.18 33.62
N VAL A 155 4.21 -11.16 32.43
CA VAL A 155 3.30 -10.12 31.91
C VAL A 155 2.10 -10.76 31.21
N ASP A 156 1.01 -10.01 31.08
CA ASP A 156 -0.18 -10.45 30.35
C ASP A 156 0.15 -10.56 28.85
N GLY A 157 -0.17 -11.70 28.24
CA GLY A 157 -0.03 -11.96 26.82
C GLY A 157 -1.38 -12.27 26.18
N TRP A 158 -1.72 -11.61 25.06
CA TRP A 158 -3.09 -11.69 24.51
C TRP A 158 -3.21 -12.06 23.04
N GLN A 159 -2.08 -12.32 22.37
CA GLN A 159 -2.01 -13.05 21.10
C GLN A 159 -0.73 -13.90 21.14
N LEU A 160 -0.82 -15.17 20.72
CA LEU A 160 0.32 -16.10 20.66
C LEU A 160 0.78 -16.25 19.22
N PHE A 161 2.09 -16.26 19.01
CA PHE A 161 2.70 -16.53 17.71
C PHE A 161 3.74 -17.63 17.81
N LEU A 162 3.82 -18.44 16.76
CA LEU A 162 4.87 -19.43 16.54
C LEU A 162 5.61 -19.03 15.26
N ALA A 163 6.90 -18.73 15.34
CA ALA A 163 7.69 -18.26 14.19
C ALA A 163 7.01 -17.09 13.45
N TYR A 164 6.52 -16.12 14.24
CA TYR A 164 5.74 -14.96 13.77
C TYR A 164 4.36 -15.27 13.14
N ASP A 165 3.91 -16.53 13.12
CA ASP A 165 2.56 -16.92 12.70
C ASP A 165 1.58 -16.90 13.88
N GLU A 166 0.47 -16.17 13.76
CA GLU A 166 -0.57 -16.14 14.80
C GLU A 166 -1.19 -17.54 15.01
N GLN A 167 -1.25 -17.95 16.27
CA GLN A 167 -1.87 -19.18 16.74
C GLN A 167 -3.33 -18.94 17.11
N VAL A 168 -4.18 -19.95 16.93
CA VAL A 168 -5.62 -19.81 17.11
C VAL A 168 -5.96 -19.87 18.60
N PRO A 169 -6.70 -18.89 19.16
CA PRO A 169 -7.28 -19.05 20.48
C PRO A 169 -8.19 -20.29 20.50
N ALA A 170 -8.04 -21.13 21.50
CA ALA A 170 -8.81 -22.36 21.68
C ALA A 170 -10.31 -22.06 21.58
N ARG A 171 -10.98 -22.73 20.64
CA ARG A 171 -12.35 -22.38 20.28
C ARG A 171 -13.19 -23.57 19.90
N TRP A 172 -14.48 -23.47 20.18
CA TRP A 172 -15.47 -24.38 19.62
C TRP A 172 -16.53 -23.59 18.83
N PRO A 173 -16.86 -23.96 17.59
CA PRO A 173 -16.26 -25.07 16.84
C PRO A 173 -14.85 -24.72 16.36
N ASN A 174 -14.04 -25.76 16.17
CA ASN A 174 -12.64 -25.62 15.77
C ASN A 174 -12.55 -24.95 14.40
N ALA A 175 -11.64 -24.00 14.30
CA ALA A 175 -11.35 -23.29 13.07
C ALA A 175 -9.88 -22.87 13.07
N GLN A 176 -9.33 -22.58 11.89
CA GLN A 176 -7.92 -22.28 11.72
C GLN A 176 -7.72 -21.02 10.89
N PHE A 177 -6.63 -20.30 11.16
CA PHE A 177 -6.20 -19.20 10.30
C PHE A 177 -5.67 -19.73 8.95
N SER A 178 -5.04 -20.91 8.93
CA SER A 178 -4.39 -21.49 7.73
C SER A 178 -5.31 -21.78 6.57
N ASP A 179 -6.56 -22.12 6.86
CA ASP A 179 -7.55 -22.53 5.87
C ASP A 179 -8.72 -21.54 5.81
N GLU A 180 -8.53 -20.35 6.40
CA GLU A 180 -9.50 -19.26 6.50
C GLU A 180 -10.83 -19.63 7.20
N THR A 181 -10.93 -20.83 7.78
CA THR A 181 -12.18 -21.31 8.39
C THR A 181 -12.58 -20.46 9.59
N VAL A 182 -11.62 -19.82 10.26
CA VAL A 182 -11.86 -18.87 11.35
C VAL A 182 -12.74 -17.68 10.93
N PHE A 183 -12.64 -17.26 9.65
CA PHE A 183 -13.43 -16.17 9.06
C PHE A 183 -14.68 -16.66 8.32
N ASN A 184 -14.77 -17.96 8.08
CA ASN A 184 -15.88 -18.56 7.36
C ASN A 184 -17.04 -18.88 8.31
N ARG A 185 -18.15 -18.14 8.18
CA ARG A 185 -19.35 -18.35 8.99
C ARG A 185 -19.91 -19.78 8.90
N SER A 186 -19.67 -20.52 7.82
CA SER A 186 -20.09 -21.92 7.71
C SER A 186 -19.42 -22.84 8.75
N TYR A 187 -18.39 -22.37 9.46
CA TYR A 187 -17.69 -23.06 10.54
C TYR A 187 -18.07 -22.55 11.93
N TRP A 188 -19.13 -21.75 12.05
CA TRP A 188 -19.64 -21.26 13.33
C TRP A 188 -20.90 -22.06 13.72
N ALA A 189 -21.11 -22.24 15.02
CA ALA A 189 -22.33 -22.87 15.54
C ALA A 189 -23.53 -21.93 15.38
N GLU A 190 -24.74 -22.47 15.31
CA GLU A 190 -25.97 -21.68 15.22
C GLU A 190 -26.80 -21.73 16.49
N GLY A 191 -27.36 -20.58 16.85
CA GLY A 191 -28.17 -20.43 18.05
C GLY A 191 -29.61 -20.05 17.75
N THR A 192 -30.56 -20.73 18.39
CA THR A 192 -31.98 -20.39 18.35
C THR A 192 -32.50 -19.97 19.72
N LEU A 193 -33.31 -18.92 19.75
CA LEU A 193 -33.90 -18.39 21.00
C LEU A 193 -35.28 -19.02 21.30
N THR A 194 -35.98 -19.55 20.28
CA THR A 194 -37.19 -20.40 20.39
C THR A 194 -37.21 -21.42 19.25
N GLY A 195 -38.20 -22.31 19.20
CA GLY A 195 -38.52 -23.10 17.99
C GLY A 195 -38.94 -22.26 16.76
N SER A 196 -38.73 -20.95 16.79
CA SER A 196 -38.84 -20.01 15.67
C SER A 196 -37.66 -19.03 15.71
N ASN A 197 -37.08 -18.69 14.55
CA ASN A 197 -35.92 -17.79 14.41
C ASN A 197 -36.18 -16.31 14.79
N ASN A 198 -37.29 -16.00 15.47
CA ASN A 198 -37.83 -14.65 15.63
C ASN A 198 -38.07 -14.20 17.08
N ALA A 199 -37.70 -14.98 18.09
CA ALA A 199 -37.95 -14.62 19.49
C ALA A 199 -36.74 -13.98 20.16
N TYR A 200 -37.00 -13.02 21.04
CA TYR A 200 -36.01 -12.12 21.63
C TYR A 200 -36.15 -12.13 23.15
N THR A 201 -35.29 -12.88 23.84
CA THR A 201 -35.20 -12.84 25.30
C THR A 201 -33.74 -12.82 25.72
N VAL A 202 -33.41 -11.85 26.59
CA VAL A 202 -32.08 -11.71 27.19
C VAL A 202 -31.79 -12.94 28.04
N GLY A 203 -30.59 -13.49 27.89
CA GLY A 203 -29.98 -14.37 28.88
C GLY A 203 -30.03 -15.87 28.62
N TRP A 204 -30.58 -16.36 27.50
CA TRP A 204 -30.54 -17.79 27.14
C TRP A 204 -30.44 -17.99 25.62
N LEU A 205 -29.64 -18.96 25.17
CA LEU A 205 -29.51 -19.39 23.78
C LEU A 205 -29.54 -20.92 23.69
N THR A 206 -30.32 -21.46 22.75
CA THR A 206 -30.36 -22.90 22.44
C THR A 206 -29.39 -23.18 21.30
N ASP A 207 -28.46 -24.11 21.48
CA ASP A 207 -27.63 -24.59 20.40
C ASP A 207 -28.47 -25.39 19.40
N ALA A 208 -28.59 -24.88 18.17
CA ALA A 208 -29.39 -25.49 17.12
C ALA A 208 -28.61 -26.54 16.31
N GLY A 209 -27.29 -26.63 16.53
CA GLY A 209 -26.41 -27.43 15.69
C GLY A 209 -26.28 -26.85 14.26
N PRO A 210 -25.74 -27.62 13.31
CA PRO A 210 -25.52 -27.14 11.95
C PRO A 210 -26.83 -26.95 11.16
N GLU A 211 -27.01 -25.79 10.52
CA GLU A 211 -28.09 -25.60 9.53
C GLU A 211 -27.83 -26.45 8.27
N THR A 212 -28.80 -27.31 7.94
CA THR A 212 -28.72 -28.24 6.80
C THR A 212 -28.56 -27.49 5.48
N GLY A 213 -27.42 -27.69 4.80
CA GLY A 213 -27.10 -27.05 3.52
C GLY A 213 -26.36 -25.71 3.63
N VAL A 214 -26.04 -25.25 4.85
CA VAL A 214 -25.31 -23.98 5.10
C VAL A 214 -23.95 -24.23 5.77
N HIS A 215 -23.86 -25.25 6.62
CA HIS A 215 -22.63 -25.63 7.33
C HIS A 215 -22.16 -27.01 6.82
N THR A 216 -21.01 -27.07 6.14
CA THR A 216 -20.43 -28.33 5.64
C THR A 216 -19.35 -28.90 6.57
N GLY A 217 -18.91 -28.13 7.57
CA GLY A 217 -17.81 -28.49 8.49
C GLY A 217 -18.23 -28.83 9.92
N LEU A 218 -19.44 -28.46 10.35
CA LEU A 218 -19.98 -28.81 11.66
C LEU A 218 -21.02 -29.92 11.56
N ASN A 219 -20.88 -30.96 12.36
CA ASN A 219 -21.83 -32.08 12.47
C ASN A 219 -22.36 -32.29 13.90
N GLU A 220 -22.07 -31.38 14.83
CA GLU A 220 -22.32 -31.61 16.25
C GLU A 220 -22.84 -30.36 16.99
N THR A 221 -23.49 -30.60 18.11
CA THR A 221 -23.90 -29.60 19.11
C THR A 221 -22.96 -29.64 20.30
N ILE A 222 -22.95 -28.61 21.15
CA ILE A 222 -22.23 -28.61 22.43
C ILE A 222 -22.58 -29.87 23.23
N ASN A 223 -23.86 -30.24 23.26
CA ASN A 223 -24.31 -31.46 23.94
C ASN A 223 -23.66 -32.75 23.41
N ALA A 224 -23.41 -32.83 22.10
CA ALA A 224 -22.77 -33.99 21.50
C ALA A 224 -21.27 -34.07 21.83
N THR A 225 -20.63 -32.92 22.08
CA THR A 225 -19.20 -32.84 22.44
C THR A 225 -18.94 -33.28 23.89
N GLY A 226 -19.95 -33.18 24.77
CA GLY A 226 -19.79 -33.37 26.21
C GLY A 226 -19.11 -32.21 26.93
N LEU A 227 -18.84 -31.10 26.23
CA LEU A 227 -18.27 -29.89 26.81
C LEU A 227 -19.25 -29.22 27.78
N ASP A 228 -18.70 -28.69 28.88
CA ASP A 228 -19.39 -27.74 29.75
C ASP A 228 -19.00 -26.31 29.33
N PRO A 229 -19.91 -25.55 28.69
CA PRO A 229 -19.62 -24.21 28.21
C PRO A 229 -19.64 -23.14 29.32
N GLU A 230 -20.04 -23.46 30.57
CA GLU A 230 -20.12 -22.47 31.65
C GLU A 230 -18.75 -21.83 31.92
N GLY A 231 -18.68 -20.49 31.89
CA GLY A 231 -17.43 -19.72 32.04
C GLY A 231 -16.66 -19.48 30.72
N ALA A 232 -17.05 -20.12 29.61
CA ALA A 232 -16.53 -19.77 28.30
C ALA A 232 -17.07 -18.40 27.83
N ILE A 233 -16.43 -17.84 26.80
CA ILE A 233 -16.84 -16.61 26.15
C ILE A 233 -17.55 -16.97 24.84
N ALA A 234 -18.84 -16.68 24.78
CA ALA A 234 -19.61 -16.78 23.54
C ALA A 234 -19.39 -15.54 22.68
N VAL A 235 -18.71 -15.69 21.55
CA VAL A 235 -18.62 -14.67 20.50
C VAL A 235 -19.78 -14.84 19.54
N MET A 236 -20.75 -13.95 19.63
CA MET A 236 -22.02 -14.01 18.92
C MET A 236 -22.11 -12.97 17.81
N ASN A 237 -22.56 -13.40 16.64
CA ASN A 237 -22.94 -12.51 15.54
C ASN A 237 -24.27 -11.82 15.86
N LEU A 238 -24.34 -10.52 15.58
CA LEU A 238 -25.45 -9.65 15.95
C LEU A 238 -26.26 -9.08 14.76
N GLY A 239 -26.04 -9.62 13.57
CA GLY A 239 -26.53 -9.07 12.30
C GLY A 239 -25.63 -7.95 11.78
N SER A 240 -25.47 -7.90 10.44
CA SER A 240 -24.42 -7.10 9.77
C SER A 240 -23.00 -7.51 10.21
N PHE A 241 -21.98 -6.72 9.90
CA PHE A 241 -20.56 -7.02 10.17
C PHE A 241 -20.15 -6.79 11.64
N ARG A 242 -21.00 -7.15 12.62
CA ARG A 242 -20.73 -6.90 14.06
C ARG A 242 -20.86 -8.16 14.91
N THR A 243 -19.91 -8.35 15.80
CA THR A 243 -19.92 -9.40 16.84
C THR A 243 -20.01 -8.78 18.25
N THR A 244 -20.39 -9.59 19.22
CA THR A 244 -20.25 -9.29 20.66
C THR A 244 -19.75 -10.54 21.35
N SER A 245 -18.99 -10.38 22.42
CA SER A 245 -18.58 -11.46 23.32
C SER A 245 -19.36 -11.36 24.63
N ARG A 246 -19.79 -12.48 25.21
CA ARG A 246 -20.45 -12.57 26.53
C ARG A 246 -19.90 -13.76 27.30
N VAL A 247 -19.87 -13.67 28.63
CA VAL A 247 -19.54 -14.83 29.47
C VAL A 247 -20.77 -15.71 29.57
N ILE A 248 -20.58 -17.02 29.41
CA ILE A 248 -21.61 -18.03 29.67
C ILE A 248 -21.72 -18.23 31.19
N THR A 249 -22.92 -18.10 31.73
CA THR A 249 -23.18 -18.10 33.18
C THR A 249 -23.90 -19.33 33.69
N ASP A 250 -24.48 -20.14 32.80
CA ASP A 250 -25.22 -21.36 33.16
C ASP A 250 -25.31 -22.28 31.94
N TRP A 251 -25.41 -23.59 32.16
CA TRP A 251 -25.56 -24.60 31.11
C TRP A 251 -26.61 -25.65 31.47
N ASN A 252 -27.56 -25.85 30.55
CA ASN A 252 -28.56 -26.90 30.65
C ASN A 252 -28.38 -27.92 29.52
N SER A 253 -27.72 -29.03 29.85
CA SER A 253 -27.48 -30.13 28.93
C SER A 253 -28.76 -30.90 28.56
N ALA A 254 -29.86 -30.78 29.31
CA ALA A 254 -31.09 -31.51 29.00
C ALA A 254 -31.76 -31.01 27.71
N ASN A 255 -31.55 -29.74 27.36
CA ASN A 255 -32.13 -29.08 26.20
C ASN A 255 -31.10 -28.33 25.33
N GLY A 256 -29.81 -28.40 25.68
CA GLY A 256 -28.73 -27.78 24.91
C GLY A 256 -28.76 -26.25 24.97
N THR A 257 -29.19 -25.67 26.09
CA THR A 257 -29.29 -24.21 26.25
C THR A 257 -28.26 -23.68 27.22
N PHE A 258 -27.59 -22.59 26.87
CA PHE A 258 -26.70 -21.87 27.78
C PHE A 258 -27.24 -20.48 28.09
N ALA A 259 -26.99 -20.01 29.32
CA ALA A 259 -27.25 -18.64 29.73
C ALA A 259 -26.00 -17.79 29.56
N TYR A 260 -26.17 -16.48 29.35
CA TYR A 260 -25.05 -15.55 29.24
C TYR A 260 -25.38 -14.24 29.95
N ASP A 261 -24.35 -13.51 30.34
CA ASP A 261 -24.53 -12.25 31.06
C ASP A 261 -25.38 -11.23 30.25
N GLY A 262 -26.23 -10.48 30.95
CA GLY A 262 -27.01 -9.39 30.34
C GLY A 262 -26.25 -8.08 30.22
N ASN A 263 -24.98 -8.04 30.64
CA ASN A 263 -24.19 -6.82 30.74
C ASN A 263 -23.53 -6.52 29.38
N GLY A 264 -24.17 -5.66 28.59
CA GLY A 264 -23.58 -5.06 27.40
C GLY A 264 -24.54 -4.26 26.55
N VAL A 265 -24.15 -3.96 25.31
CA VAL A 265 -24.87 -3.07 24.36
C VAL A 265 -26.40 -3.30 24.35
N GLY A 266 -27.14 -2.36 24.94
CA GLY A 266 -28.59 -2.46 25.22
C GLY A 266 -29.53 -2.41 24.00
N TRP A 267 -29.02 -2.60 22.79
CA TRP A 267 -29.77 -2.41 21.53
C TRP A 267 -29.87 -3.67 20.65
N LYS A 268 -29.55 -4.87 21.15
CA LYS A 268 -29.44 -6.03 20.27
C LYS A 268 -30.17 -7.26 20.76
N THR A 269 -31.07 -7.75 19.91
CA THR A 269 -31.95 -8.87 20.22
C THR A 269 -31.72 -10.08 19.30
N LYS A 270 -31.08 -9.95 18.13
CA LYS A 270 -30.94 -11.03 17.15
C LYS A 270 -29.54 -11.67 17.18
N HIS A 271 -29.50 -12.99 17.34
CA HIS A 271 -28.29 -13.82 17.22
C HIS A 271 -28.60 -14.98 16.26
N HIS A 272 -27.66 -15.29 15.35
CA HIS A 272 -27.80 -16.45 14.44
C HIS A 272 -26.64 -17.43 14.59
N ALA A 273 -25.41 -16.92 14.62
CA ALA A 273 -24.19 -17.72 14.67
C ALA A 273 -23.29 -17.30 15.82
N TYR A 274 -22.58 -18.25 16.41
CA TYR A 274 -21.65 -18.03 17.50
C TYR A 274 -20.50 -19.05 17.49
N PHE A 275 -19.46 -18.75 18.25
CA PHE A 275 -18.43 -19.69 18.66
C PHE A 275 -18.02 -19.38 20.10
N LEU A 276 -17.41 -20.34 20.77
CA LEU A 276 -16.93 -20.27 22.14
C LEU A 276 -15.42 -20.13 22.15
N GLU A 277 -14.89 -19.32 23.06
CA GLU A 277 -13.46 -19.16 23.36
C GLU A 277 -13.24 -19.10 24.87
N GLY A 278 -11.99 -19.01 25.31
CA GLY A 278 -11.67 -18.57 26.68
C GLY A 278 -11.69 -19.68 27.72
N LYS A 279 -11.48 -20.94 27.33
CA LYS A 279 -11.39 -22.10 28.23
C LYS A 279 -10.25 -23.04 27.84
N ARG A 280 -9.65 -23.72 28.84
CA ARG A 280 -8.62 -24.75 28.62
C ARG A 280 -9.20 -25.95 27.88
N GLU A 281 -10.43 -26.34 28.23
CA GLU A 281 -11.12 -27.51 27.72
C GLU A 281 -11.45 -27.42 26.22
N LEU A 282 -11.32 -26.22 25.65
CA LEU A 282 -11.46 -25.98 24.21
C LEU A 282 -10.17 -26.24 23.44
N ILE A 283 -9.03 -26.51 24.11
CA ILE A 283 -7.79 -26.88 23.43
C ILE A 283 -7.88 -28.38 23.08
N ASP A 284 -8.13 -28.69 21.82
CA ASP A 284 -8.24 -30.08 21.37
C ASP A 284 -7.39 -30.40 20.13
N VAL A 285 -7.04 -29.39 19.31
CA VAL A 285 -6.19 -29.53 18.12
C VAL A 285 -4.87 -28.77 18.25
N ASP A 286 -3.89 -29.19 17.45
CA ASP A 286 -2.58 -28.58 17.38
C ASP A 286 -2.67 -27.09 16.98
N GLY A 287 -1.89 -26.24 17.63
CA GLY A 287 -1.87 -24.80 17.37
C GLY A 287 -2.89 -23.99 18.17
N GLU A 288 -3.72 -24.64 18.99
CA GLU A 288 -4.64 -23.94 19.89
C GLU A 288 -4.01 -23.57 21.23
N TRP A 289 -4.37 -22.38 21.72
CA TRP A 289 -3.90 -21.85 22.99
C TRP A 289 -4.98 -21.18 23.81
N TRP A 290 -4.78 -21.14 25.13
CA TRP A 290 -5.63 -20.41 26.06
C TRP A 290 -4.77 -19.74 27.13
N PHE A 291 -5.09 -18.50 27.46
CA PHE A 291 -4.43 -17.77 28.54
C PHE A 291 -5.37 -17.61 29.74
N ASN A 292 -4.91 -18.10 30.88
CA ASN A 292 -5.58 -17.98 32.16
C ASN A 292 -5.06 -16.75 32.91
N ASN A 293 -5.82 -15.66 32.83
CA ASN A 293 -5.47 -14.41 33.51
C ASN A 293 -5.41 -14.52 35.04
N ALA A 294 -6.13 -15.46 35.66
CA ALA A 294 -6.22 -15.51 37.12
C ALA A 294 -4.84 -15.83 37.75
N ASN A 295 -3.94 -16.43 36.99
CA ASN A 295 -2.62 -16.87 37.42
C ASN A 295 -1.53 -16.65 36.35
N ASN A 296 -1.80 -15.82 35.34
CA ASN A 296 -0.93 -15.52 34.20
C ASN A 296 -0.34 -16.76 33.53
N ARG A 297 -1.16 -17.78 33.32
CA ARG A 297 -0.72 -19.06 32.77
C ARG A 297 -1.18 -19.25 31.34
N LEU A 298 -0.23 -19.40 30.43
CA LEU A 298 -0.48 -19.75 29.04
C LEU A 298 -0.49 -21.28 28.89
N HIS A 299 -1.50 -21.81 28.22
CA HIS A 299 -1.67 -23.22 27.87
C HIS A 299 -1.62 -23.33 26.35
N TYR A 300 -0.80 -24.24 25.81
CA TYR A 300 -0.63 -24.41 24.36
C TYR A 300 -0.48 -25.87 23.98
N LYS A 301 -1.17 -26.29 22.91
CA LYS A 301 -0.99 -27.60 22.28
C LYS A 301 -0.09 -27.48 21.07
N THR A 302 1.15 -27.93 21.23
CA THR A 302 2.18 -27.78 20.20
C THR A 302 1.92 -28.67 18.99
N PRO A 303 2.28 -28.22 17.77
CA PRO A 303 2.16 -29.03 16.58
C PRO A 303 2.93 -30.35 16.67
N SER A 304 2.22 -31.46 16.46
CA SER A 304 2.76 -32.82 16.51
C SER A 304 3.44 -33.17 17.84
N GLY A 305 3.03 -32.55 18.94
CA GLY A 305 3.56 -32.82 20.29
C GLY A 305 5.01 -32.40 20.50
N GLN A 306 5.51 -31.44 19.71
CA GLN A 306 6.86 -30.89 19.87
C GLN A 306 7.04 -30.23 21.26
N ASP A 307 8.26 -30.23 21.79
CA ASP A 307 8.58 -29.51 23.03
C ASP A 307 8.56 -28.00 22.76
N ALA A 308 7.71 -27.28 23.50
CA ALA A 308 7.50 -25.84 23.33
C ALA A 308 8.77 -25.03 23.61
N ASN A 309 9.69 -25.55 24.42
CA ASN A 309 10.97 -24.89 24.71
C ASN A 309 11.94 -24.88 23.51
N ASN A 310 11.66 -25.66 22.46
CA ASN A 310 12.46 -25.70 21.23
C ASN A 310 11.82 -24.92 20.08
N LEU A 311 10.75 -24.17 20.36
CA LEU A 311 9.98 -23.41 19.37
C LEU A 311 10.15 -21.90 19.57
N ASP A 312 10.09 -21.13 18.48
CA ASP A 312 10.05 -19.66 18.52
C ASP A 312 8.65 -19.17 18.90
N LEU A 313 8.30 -19.30 20.17
CA LEU A 313 7.03 -18.86 20.73
C LEU A 313 7.17 -17.46 21.33
N ARG A 314 6.30 -16.56 20.88
CA ARG A 314 6.23 -15.17 21.34
C ARG A 314 4.79 -14.75 21.63
N VAL A 315 4.62 -13.84 22.58
CA VAL A 315 3.31 -13.30 22.95
C VAL A 315 3.25 -11.80 22.72
N LYS A 316 2.12 -11.30 22.24
CA LYS A 316 1.87 -9.86 22.20
C LYS A 316 1.62 -9.32 23.59
N VAL A 317 2.35 -8.26 23.93
CA VAL A 317 2.33 -7.62 25.26
C VAL A 317 2.15 -6.11 25.19
N GLN A 318 2.11 -5.52 23.99
CA GLN A 318 1.86 -4.10 23.81
C GLN A 318 0.87 -3.81 22.66
N PRO A 319 -0.09 -2.89 22.84
CA PRO A 319 -1.04 -2.53 21.79
C PRO A 319 -0.47 -1.47 20.84
N PHE A 320 0.25 -0.49 21.39
CA PHE A 320 0.84 0.63 20.66
C PHE A 320 2.34 0.68 20.91
N ALA A 321 3.12 0.90 19.86
CA ALA A 321 4.56 1.10 19.91
C ALA A 321 4.92 2.59 19.94
N ILE A 322 4.19 3.41 19.18
CA ILE A 322 4.38 4.86 19.13
C ILE A 322 3.04 5.56 19.36
N GLY A 323 2.96 6.30 20.46
CA GLY A 323 1.89 7.24 20.75
C GLY A 323 2.30 8.67 20.42
N VAL A 324 1.37 9.47 19.94
CA VAL A 324 1.50 10.93 19.80
C VAL A 324 0.39 11.58 20.60
N GLU A 325 0.76 12.47 21.51
CA GLU A 325 -0.14 13.23 22.37
C GLU A 325 0.21 14.71 22.30
N ASN A 326 -0.81 15.57 22.24
CA ASN A 326 -0.67 17.03 22.34
C ASN A 326 0.42 17.60 21.42
N SER A 327 0.54 17.09 20.19
CA SER A 327 1.61 17.45 19.26
C SER A 327 1.05 17.53 17.85
N ASP A 328 1.30 18.63 17.16
CA ASP A 328 0.79 18.85 15.80
C ASP A 328 1.87 18.54 14.75
N GLY A 329 1.49 18.14 13.54
CA GLY A 329 2.43 17.96 12.41
C GLY A 329 3.44 16.81 12.55
N VAL A 330 3.28 15.92 13.53
CA VAL A 330 4.18 14.78 13.72
C VAL A 330 4.06 13.81 12.55
N THR A 331 5.20 13.35 12.04
CA THR A 331 5.27 12.39 10.93
C THR A 331 5.99 11.12 11.35
N ILE A 332 5.36 9.96 11.11
CA ILE A 332 5.96 8.64 11.26
C ILE A 332 6.07 8.02 9.86
N GLN A 333 7.28 7.65 9.42
CA GLN A 333 7.53 7.24 8.04
C GLN A 333 8.49 6.05 7.89
N GLY A 334 8.14 5.05 7.06
CA GLY A 334 9.11 4.01 6.67
C GLY A 334 9.32 2.91 7.73
N ILE A 335 8.38 2.75 8.68
CA ILE A 335 8.58 1.93 9.88
C ILE A 335 7.53 0.82 9.90
N ASP A 336 7.96 -0.44 9.98
CA ASP A 336 7.07 -1.58 10.09
C ASP A 336 6.67 -1.87 11.55
N PHE A 337 5.50 -2.48 11.74
CA PHE A 337 4.95 -2.84 13.04
C PHE A 337 4.50 -4.30 13.02
N PHE A 338 4.97 -5.11 13.97
CA PHE A 338 4.53 -6.49 14.15
C PHE A 338 3.84 -6.64 15.50
N GLY A 339 2.59 -7.11 15.53
CA GLY A 339 1.85 -7.30 16.76
C GLY A 339 1.65 -6.02 17.57
N THR A 340 1.68 -4.84 16.95
CA THR A 340 1.48 -3.52 17.59
C THR A 340 1.11 -2.48 16.54
N THR A 341 0.83 -1.24 16.94
CA THR A 341 0.48 -0.14 16.03
C THR A 341 0.80 1.25 16.61
N VAL A 342 0.29 2.30 15.98
CA VAL A 342 0.43 3.70 16.35
C VAL A 342 -0.88 4.31 16.85
N ASN A 343 -0.77 5.31 17.74
CA ASN A 343 -1.90 6.08 18.26
C ASN A 343 -1.59 7.58 18.18
N PHE A 344 -2.45 8.35 17.54
CA PHE A 344 -2.41 9.80 17.48
C PHE A 344 -3.59 10.37 18.26
N ASN A 345 -3.31 11.23 19.23
CA ASN A 345 -4.30 11.86 20.09
C ASN A 345 -4.04 13.36 20.18
N GLU A 346 -5.04 14.17 19.81
CA GLU A 346 -4.91 15.64 19.76
C GLU A 346 -3.70 16.06 18.91
N CYS A 347 -3.74 15.63 17.63
CA CYS A 347 -2.66 15.74 16.66
C CYS A 347 -3.19 16.33 15.34
N ASP A 348 -3.07 17.64 15.12
CA ASP A 348 -3.50 18.27 13.89
C ASP A 348 -2.38 18.25 12.83
N GLY A 349 -2.69 17.85 11.60
CA GLY A 349 -1.72 17.84 10.49
C GLY A 349 -0.71 16.67 10.52
N CYS A 350 -0.95 15.64 11.33
CA CYS A 350 -0.03 14.53 11.51
C CYS A 350 -0.09 13.52 10.36
N SER A 351 1.01 12.78 10.14
CA SER A 351 1.08 11.82 9.05
C SER A 351 1.69 10.48 9.44
N PHE A 352 1.18 9.42 8.83
CA PHE A 352 1.71 8.06 8.97
C PHE A 352 1.84 7.43 7.59
N THR A 353 3.08 7.15 7.17
CA THR A 353 3.36 6.79 5.77
C THR A 353 4.39 5.68 5.59
N ASN A 354 4.29 4.93 4.48
CA ASN A 354 5.27 3.92 4.06
C ASN A 354 5.54 2.84 5.14
N SER A 355 4.51 2.16 5.61
CA SER A 355 4.64 1.21 6.73
C SER A 355 3.84 -0.05 6.50
N THR A 356 4.37 -1.19 6.96
CA THR A 356 3.65 -2.46 7.02
C THR A 356 3.21 -2.73 8.45
N LEU A 357 1.93 -3.06 8.65
CA LEU A 357 1.39 -3.49 9.94
C LEU A 357 0.95 -4.95 9.87
N GLU A 358 1.68 -5.82 10.57
CA GLU A 358 1.31 -7.21 10.78
C GLU A 358 0.62 -7.38 12.13
N TYR A 359 -0.58 -7.95 12.13
CA TYR A 359 -1.38 -8.18 13.33
C TYR A 359 -1.57 -6.92 14.24
N PRO A 360 -1.97 -5.75 13.70
CA PRO A 360 -2.01 -4.48 14.44
C PRO A 360 -3.17 -4.33 15.44
N SER A 361 -4.04 -5.33 15.56
CA SER A 361 -5.22 -5.28 16.43
C SER A 361 -4.83 -4.94 17.88
N THR A 362 -5.40 -3.89 18.47
CA THR A 362 -5.17 -3.56 19.88
C THR A 362 -6.06 -4.35 20.83
N SER A 363 -6.94 -5.20 20.29
CA SER A 363 -7.85 -6.02 21.09
C SER A 363 -7.09 -6.96 22.01
N LYS A 364 -7.46 -6.93 23.29
CA LYS A 364 -6.96 -7.80 24.36
C LYS A 364 -7.91 -8.95 24.65
N ARG A 365 -8.75 -9.33 23.68
CA ARG A 365 -9.74 -10.41 23.86
C ARG A 365 -9.11 -11.72 24.36
N GLY A 366 -7.87 -12.04 23.93
CA GLY A 366 -7.14 -13.22 24.39
C GLY A 366 -6.96 -13.29 25.92
N LEU A 367 -7.11 -12.16 26.62
CA LEU A 367 -7.20 -12.09 28.09
C LEU A 367 -8.59 -12.46 28.62
N GLY A 368 -9.40 -13.22 27.89
CA GLY A 368 -10.75 -13.59 28.34
C GLY A 368 -11.68 -12.40 28.63
N ILE A 369 -11.49 -11.26 27.97
CA ILE A 369 -12.33 -10.06 28.20
C ILE A 369 -13.59 -10.16 27.36
N ALA A 370 -14.71 -10.50 27.99
CA ALA A 370 -16.02 -10.42 27.37
C ALA A 370 -16.53 -8.98 27.34
N GLY A 371 -16.79 -8.47 26.14
CA GLY A 371 -17.46 -7.18 25.94
C GLY A 371 -16.49 -6.01 25.94
N GLU A 372 -15.25 -6.24 25.51
CA GLU A 372 -14.22 -5.21 25.34
C GLU A 372 -14.79 -3.95 24.68
N SER A 373 -14.42 -2.79 25.25
CA SER A 373 -14.90 -1.49 24.81
C SER A 373 -14.56 -1.25 23.34
N GLU A 374 -15.44 -0.56 22.62
CA GLU A 374 -15.11 -0.14 21.25
C GLU A 374 -13.91 0.82 21.24
N ASP A 375 -13.69 1.54 22.34
CA ASP A 375 -12.56 2.45 22.53
C ASP A 375 -11.21 1.75 22.75
N ASP A 376 -11.19 0.42 22.86
CA ASP A 376 -9.97 -0.38 23.04
C ASP A 376 -9.60 -1.20 21.78
N ARG A 377 -10.42 -1.14 20.72
CA ARG A 377 -10.30 -2.00 19.53
C ARG A 377 -9.96 -1.19 18.28
N TRP A 378 -8.67 -0.97 18.06
CA TRP A 378 -8.14 -0.19 16.95
C TRP A 378 -7.10 -1.00 16.18
N MET A 379 -6.87 -0.62 14.93
CA MET A 379 -5.70 -1.04 14.17
C MET A 379 -4.75 0.13 13.94
N ILE A 380 -5.28 1.35 13.83
CA ILE A 380 -4.59 2.64 13.85
C ILE A 380 -5.61 3.60 14.46
N ARG A 381 -5.17 4.55 15.30
CA ARG A 381 -6.09 5.50 15.96
C ARG A 381 -5.66 6.95 15.73
N PHE A 382 -6.56 7.76 15.20
CA PHE A 382 -6.49 9.22 15.19
C PHE A 382 -7.67 9.75 15.99
N TYR A 383 -7.42 10.17 17.22
CA TYR A 383 -8.42 10.68 18.13
C TYR A 383 -8.26 12.20 18.28
N ARG A 384 -9.37 12.94 18.16
CA ARG A 384 -9.40 14.43 18.21
C ARG A 384 -8.33 15.09 17.33
N SER A 385 -8.09 14.51 16.16
CA SER A 385 -7.06 14.93 15.21
C SER A 385 -7.76 15.45 13.95
N THR A 386 -7.26 16.55 13.38
CA THR A 386 -7.75 17.12 12.11
C THR A 386 -6.62 17.26 11.10
N ASN A 387 -6.94 17.37 9.81
CA ASN A 387 -5.96 17.53 8.71
C ASN A 387 -4.82 16.49 8.67
N SER A 388 -5.01 15.34 9.33
CA SER A 388 -4.04 14.26 9.36
C SER A 388 -4.29 13.28 8.23
N PHE A 389 -3.25 12.59 7.76
CA PHE A 389 -3.38 11.62 6.68
C PHE A 389 -2.55 10.35 6.92
N VAL A 390 -3.00 9.28 6.28
CA VAL A 390 -2.35 7.97 6.27
C VAL A 390 -2.16 7.58 4.82
N ASP A 391 -0.93 7.26 4.41
CA ASP A 391 -0.60 6.97 3.01
C ASP A 391 0.39 5.80 2.88
N ASN A 392 0.29 5.03 1.80
CA ASN A 392 1.14 3.86 1.54
C ASN A 392 1.31 2.92 2.76
N ILE A 393 0.19 2.44 3.30
CA ILE A 393 0.16 1.51 4.43
C ILE A 393 -0.32 0.14 3.96
N SER A 394 0.42 -0.91 4.31
CA SER A 394 -0.01 -2.31 4.15
C SER A 394 -0.46 -2.88 5.50
N ILE A 395 -1.55 -3.64 5.52
CA ILE A 395 -2.06 -4.31 6.74
C ILE A 395 -2.26 -5.79 6.46
N THR A 396 -1.60 -6.64 7.25
CA THR A 396 -1.68 -8.10 7.13
C THR A 396 -2.13 -8.71 8.47
N ASN A 397 -3.17 -9.55 8.44
CA ASN A 397 -3.71 -10.21 9.64
C ASN A 397 -3.65 -11.75 9.59
N THR A 398 -3.18 -12.36 8.50
CA THR A 398 -3.36 -13.82 8.27
C THR A 398 -2.27 -14.49 7.42
N GLY A 399 -1.06 -13.94 7.36
CA GLY A 399 0.02 -14.53 6.53
C GLY A 399 0.78 -15.62 7.27
N ARG A 400 0.62 -16.89 6.84
CA ARG A 400 1.63 -17.93 7.13
C ARG A 400 2.90 -17.67 6.33
N ALA A 401 4.07 -17.93 6.93
CA ALA A 401 5.34 -17.91 6.22
C ALA A 401 5.29 -18.77 4.93
N VAL A 402 5.95 -18.33 3.86
CA VAL A 402 6.08 -19.13 2.63
C VAL A 402 7.32 -20.02 2.77
N PRO A 403 7.17 -21.34 3.02
CA PRO A 403 8.31 -22.22 3.27
C PRO A 403 9.16 -22.48 2.01
N THR A 404 8.58 -22.33 0.82
CA THR A 404 9.26 -22.66 -0.44
C THR A 404 8.90 -21.69 -1.54
N TRP A 405 9.91 -21.26 -2.28
CA TRP A 405 9.81 -20.39 -3.44
C TRP A 405 10.30 -21.15 -4.68
N GLU A 406 9.60 -21.01 -5.79
CA GLU A 406 9.97 -21.63 -7.08
C GLU A 406 9.92 -20.60 -8.21
N ILE A 407 10.74 -20.76 -9.24
CA ILE A 407 10.76 -19.89 -10.42
C ILE A 407 10.78 -20.70 -11.71
N HIS A 408 9.98 -20.30 -12.70
CA HIS A 408 9.92 -20.96 -14.00
C HIS A 408 9.75 -19.97 -15.17
N PRO A 409 10.56 -20.03 -16.25
CA PRO A 409 11.63 -21.00 -16.49
C PRO A 409 12.86 -20.75 -15.59
N SER A 410 13.86 -21.63 -15.64
CA SER A 410 15.09 -21.46 -14.85
C SER A 410 15.83 -20.18 -15.25
N LEU A 411 16.38 -19.46 -14.27
CA LEU A 411 17.16 -18.25 -14.50
C LEU A 411 18.39 -18.50 -15.39
N PRO A 412 18.83 -17.47 -16.15
CA PRO A 412 20.00 -17.55 -17.01
C PRO A 412 21.29 -17.61 -16.17
N SER A 413 22.36 -18.16 -16.76
CA SER A 413 23.63 -18.36 -16.07
C SER A 413 24.17 -17.07 -15.46
N GLY A 414 24.50 -17.11 -14.17
CA GLY A 414 25.02 -15.97 -13.42
C GLY A 414 23.99 -15.27 -12.53
N LEU A 415 22.70 -15.54 -12.72
CA LEU A 415 21.64 -15.22 -11.75
C LEU A 415 21.31 -16.46 -10.89
N ASN A 416 21.06 -16.22 -9.61
CA ASN A 416 20.68 -17.21 -8.61
C ASN A 416 19.27 -16.88 -8.09
N PHE A 417 18.55 -17.90 -7.64
CA PHE A 417 17.23 -17.76 -7.02
C PHE A 417 17.23 -18.41 -5.64
N GLY A 418 16.67 -17.70 -4.67
CA GLY A 418 16.55 -18.14 -3.29
C GLY A 418 15.27 -18.91 -3.09
N SER A 419 15.35 -20.23 -3.05
CA SER A 419 14.18 -21.10 -2.85
C SER A 419 13.52 -20.98 -1.46
N GLY A 420 14.11 -20.22 -0.54
CA GLY A 420 13.58 -19.99 0.81
C GLY A 420 13.05 -18.58 1.07
N ASN A 421 13.24 -17.64 0.14
CA ASN A 421 12.87 -16.22 0.31
C ASN A 421 12.51 -15.50 -1.00
N GLY A 422 12.47 -16.21 -2.13
CA GLY A 422 12.08 -15.67 -3.42
C GLY A 422 13.06 -14.67 -4.05
N SER A 423 14.23 -14.42 -3.44
CA SER A 423 15.15 -13.40 -3.93
C SER A 423 15.91 -13.85 -5.18
N ILE A 424 16.26 -12.90 -6.05
CA ILE A 424 17.07 -13.12 -7.24
C ILE A 424 18.31 -12.25 -7.15
N TRP A 425 19.49 -12.84 -7.26
CA TRP A 425 20.76 -12.10 -7.15
C TRP A 425 21.84 -12.64 -8.09
N GLY A 426 22.86 -11.83 -8.35
CA GLY A 426 23.98 -12.17 -9.23
C GLY A 426 24.04 -11.29 -10.47
N THR A 427 24.87 -11.67 -11.43
CA THR A 427 25.06 -10.94 -12.68
C THR A 427 24.93 -11.90 -13.86
N PRO A 428 23.97 -11.69 -14.77
CA PRO A 428 23.78 -12.57 -15.92
C PRO A 428 25.03 -12.54 -16.82
N THR A 429 25.50 -13.72 -17.24
CA THR A 429 26.74 -13.90 -18.01
C THR A 429 26.51 -14.16 -19.51
N GLY A 430 25.28 -13.93 -20.00
CA GLY A 430 24.89 -14.12 -21.41
C GLY A 430 23.87 -13.08 -21.88
N LEU A 431 23.54 -13.12 -23.19
CA LEU A 431 22.50 -12.27 -23.78
C LEU A 431 21.15 -12.59 -23.11
N LEU A 432 20.48 -11.58 -22.55
CA LEU A 432 19.13 -11.74 -21.99
C LEU A 432 18.09 -11.49 -23.08
N GLU A 433 17.51 -12.56 -23.62
CA GLU A 433 16.26 -12.46 -24.39
C GLU A 433 15.12 -12.10 -23.43
N ASN A 434 14.11 -11.34 -23.90
CA ASN A 434 12.92 -11.04 -23.11
C ASN A 434 12.19 -12.34 -22.77
N VAL A 435 12.35 -12.82 -21.53
CA VAL A 435 11.71 -14.04 -21.03
C VAL A 435 10.86 -13.68 -19.81
N THR A 436 9.61 -14.10 -19.82
CA THR A 436 8.71 -13.99 -18.67
C THR A 436 8.93 -15.19 -17.74
N TYR A 437 9.29 -14.90 -16.50
CA TYR A 437 9.45 -15.82 -15.39
C TYR A 437 8.22 -15.75 -14.50
N THR A 438 7.75 -16.90 -14.05
CA THR A 438 6.71 -17.04 -13.03
C THR A 438 7.37 -17.46 -11.74
N VAL A 439 7.19 -16.70 -10.67
CA VAL A 439 7.62 -17.01 -9.31
C VAL A 439 6.41 -17.52 -8.53
N TYR A 440 6.55 -18.66 -7.89
CA TYR A 440 5.56 -19.27 -7.03
C TYR A 440 6.01 -19.15 -5.57
N ALA A 441 5.09 -18.72 -4.71
CA ALA A 441 5.21 -18.75 -3.27
C ALA A 441 4.37 -19.93 -2.78
N ASN A 442 5.00 -21.03 -2.38
CA ASN A 442 4.34 -22.28 -2.03
C ASN A 442 4.27 -22.44 -0.51
N ASN A 443 3.04 -22.51 0.04
CA ASN A 443 2.78 -22.89 1.44
C ASN A 443 1.70 -23.99 1.53
N SER A 444 1.41 -24.49 2.73
CA SER A 444 0.43 -25.56 2.93
C SER A 444 -1.02 -25.17 2.59
N GLY A 445 -1.30 -23.87 2.42
CA GLY A 445 -2.60 -23.31 2.04
C GLY A 445 -2.74 -23.00 0.55
N GLY A 446 -1.65 -23.00 -0.23
CA GLY A 446 -1.69 -22.76 -1.67
C GLY A 446 -0.37 -22.32 -2.29
N SER A 447 -0.41 -22.09 -3.61
CA SER A 447 0.72 -21.69 -4.45
C SER A 447 0.42 -20.42 -5.25
N PRO A 448 0.21 -19.26 -4.59
CA PRO A 448 0.12 -17.98 -5.31
C PRO A 448 1.36 -17.75 -6.17
N SER A 449 1.17 -17.09 -7.30
CA SER A 449 2.25 -16.83 -8.25
C SER A 449 2.20 -15.42 -8.80
N THR A 450 3.37 -14.88 -9.12
CA THR A 450 3.54 -13.61 -9.82
C THR A 450 4.46 -13.82 -11.01
N THR A 451 4.37 -12.96 -12.02
CA THR A 451 5.25 -13.04 -13.19
C THR A 451 6.05 -11.77 -13.36
N PHE A 452 7.31 -11.89 -13.75
CA PHE A 452 8.18 -10.78 -14.12
C PHE A 452 8.98 -11.15 -15.37
N THR A 453 9.39 -10.16 -16.16
CA THR A 453 10.18 -10.39 -17.38
C THR A 453 11.60 -9.89 -17.17
N LEU A 454 12.60 -10.74 -17.43
CA LEU A 454 14.00 -10.30 -17.55
C LEU A 454 14.38 -10.26 -19.01
N GLY A 455 15.01 -9.17 -19.41
CA GLY A 455 15.49 -8.92 -20.76
C GLY A 455 16.35 -7.66 -20.77
N LEU A 456 17.22 -7.54 -21.78
CA LEU A 456 17.98 -6.31 -21.98
C LEU A 456 17.47 -5.61 -23.25
N ASN A 457 16.80 -4.48 -23.07
CA ASN A 457 16.60 -3.52 -24.16
C ASN A 457 17.85 -2.65 -24.23
N TRP A 458 18.73 -2.94 -25.19
CA TRP A 458 19.82 -2.01 -25.50
C TRP A 458 19.47 -1.24 -26.77
N THR A 459 19.46 0.07 -26.66
CA THR A 459 19.41 0.96 -27.83
C THR A 459 20.74 1.71 -27.87
N LEU A 460 21.50 1.53 -28.94
CA LEU A 460 22.73 2.29 -29.18
C LEU A 460 22.36 3.55 -29.97
N THR A 461 22.51 4.72 -29.35
CA THR A 461 22.27 6.00 -30.03
C THR A 461 23.61 6.61 -30.45
N PRO A 462 23.87 6.84 -31.75
CA PRO A 462 25.09 7.48 -32.18
C PRO A 462 25.07 8.98 -31.87
N SER A 463 26.22 9.57 -31.55
CA SER A 463 26.37 11.02 -31.41
C SER A 463 26.15 11.83 -32.70
N ALA A 464 25.89 11.16 -33.84
CA ALA A 464 25.66 11.76 -35.14
C ALA A 464 24.45 11.13 -35.84
N GLU A 465 23.54 11.98 -36.32
CA GLU A 465 22.31 11.59 -37.01
C GLU A 465 22.63 10.87 -38.34
N GLY A 466 22.00 9.71 -38.57
CA GLY A 466 22.15 8.92 -39.81
C GLY A 466 23.35 7.95 -39.86
N ALA A 467 24.02 7.67 -38.75
CA ALA A 467 25.08 6.66 -38.70
C ALA A 467 24.52 5.23 -38.71
N PHE A 468 24.94 4.41 -39.68
CA PHE A 468 24.60 2.99 -39.76
C PHE A 468 25.86 2.13 -39.55
N ILE A 469 25.78 1.12 -38.68
CA ILE A 469 26.83 0.10 -38.54
C ILE A 469 26.51 -1.08 -39.46
N THR A 470 27.51 -1.53 -40.21
CA THR A 470 27.47 -2.83 -40.89
C THR A 470 28.21 -3.84 -40.01
N ARG A 471 27.69 -5.06 -39.81
CA ARG A 471 28.40 -6.05 -38.97
C ARG A 471 29.84 -6.25 -39.48
N ASN A 472 30.81 -6.27 -38.57
CA ASN A 472 32.25 -6.47 -38.80
C ASN A 472 33.04 -5.31 -39.46
N SER A 473 32.56 -4.07 -39.42
CA SER A 473 33.38 -2.90 -39.79
C SER A 473 34.04 -2.22 -38.57
N SER A 474 35.27 -1.72 -38.73
CA SER A 474 35.95 -0.92 -37.70
C SER A 474 35.35 0.49 -37.59
N LEU A 475 35.05 0.92 -36.37
CA LEU A 475 34.53 2.25 -36.06
C LEU A 475 35.59 3.33 -36.31
N ALA A 476 35.21 4.44 -36.95
CA ALA A 476 36.03 5.64 -37.04
C ALA A 476 36.07 6.35 -35.67
N SER A 477 37.19 6.97 -35.33
CA SER A 477 37.52 7.55 -34.01
C SER A 477 36.60 8.67 -33.51
N ASP A 478 35.65 9.13 -34.33
CA ASP A 478 34.97 10.41 -34.14
C ASP A 478 33.47 10.25 -33.80
N ILE A 479 32.98 9.01 -33.64
CA ILE A 479 31.60 8.72 -33.21
C ILE A 479 31.65 8.13 -31.79
N THR A 480 31.12 8.89 -30.83
CA THR A 480 30.93 8.42 -29.45
C THR A 480 29.52 7.85 -29.30
N TRP A 481 29.40 6.78 -28.53
CA TRP A 481 28.12 6.13 -28.25
C TRP A 481 27.89 6.23 -26.75
N GLU A 482 26.73 6.74 -26.35
CA GLU A 482 26.31 6.76 -24.95
C GLU A 482 25.35 5.58 -24.69
N TRP A 483 25.48 4.99 -23.51
CA TRP A 483 24.57 3.97 -23.03
C TRP A 483 23.36 4.66 -22.44
N ASP A 484 22.17 4.42 -22.99
CA ASP A 484 20.94 4.77 -22.30
C ASP A 484 20.59 3.63 -21.34
N TYR A 485 20.58 3.92 -20.05
CA TYR A 485 20.17 2.99 -19.00
C TYR A 485 18.74 3.34 -18.62
N ASP A 486 17.78 2.53 -19.02
CA ASP A 486 16.38 2.67 -18.59
C ASP A 486 16.06 1.54 -17.60
N PRO A 487 15.86 1.82 -16.29
CA PRO A 487 15.48 0.80 -15.33
C PRO A 487 14.00 0.42 -15.50
N LEU A 488 13.75 -0.90 -15.58
CA LEU A 488 12.46 -1.62 -15.45
C LEU A 488 11.24 -0.74 -15.07
N GLU A 489 10.39 -0.43 -16.05
CA GLU A 489 9.09 0.22 -15.80
C GLU A 489 8.12 -0.72 -15.05
N ALA A 490 7.62 -0.25 -13.91
CA ALA A 490 6.44 -0.80 -13.24
C ALA A 490 5.19 -0.64 -14.13
N GLN A 491 4.19 -1.51 -13.95
CA GLN A 491 2.94 -1.48 -14.72
C GLN A 491 2.19 -0.14 -14.52
N ASN A 492 2.41 0.80 -15.43
CA ASN A 492 1.84 2.14 -15.36
C ASN A 492 0.47 2.17 -16.06
N LEU A 493 -0.60 2.16 -15.26
CA LEU A 493 -1.91 2.65 -15.72
C LEU A 493 -1.87 4.19 -15.65
N SER A 494 -1.72 4.87 -16.78
CA SER A 494 -1.76 6.33 -16.82
C SER A 494 -3.19 6.82 -17.01
N LEU A 495 -3.68 7.66 -16.09
CA LEU A 495 -5.02 8.25 -16.13
C LEU A 495 -4.93 9.73 -16.48
N VAL A 496 -5.75 10.16 -17.43
CA VAL A 496 -5.89 11.59 -17.75
C VAL A 496 -7.35 11.98 -17.77
N THR A 497 -7.67 13.06 -17.06
CA THR A 497 -9.03 13.58 -16.89
C THR A 497 -9.20 14.89 -17.67
N GLY A 498 -10.27 14.99 -18.43
CA GLY A 498 -10.82 16.25 -18.93
C GLY A 498 -12.02 16.68 -18.08
N GLU A 499 -12.66 17.80 -18.43
CA GLU A 499 -13.79 18.34 -17.64
C GLU A 499 -15.03 17.42 -17.65
N TRP A 500 -15.22 16.65 -18.72
CA TRP A 500 -16.43 15.80 -18.90
C TRP A 500 -16.13 14.34 -19.27
N ASN A 501 -14.86 13.95 -19.36
CA ASN A 501 -14.44 12.63 -19.78
C ASN A 501 -13.10 12.24 -19.15
N THR A 502 -12.85 10.96 -18.99
CA THR A 502 -11.62 10.40 -18.43
C THR A 502 -11.13 9.29 -19.33
N CYS A 503 -9.81 9.18 -19.51
CA CYS A 503 -9.23 8.07 -20.22
C CYS A 503 -8.05 7.47 -19.46
N ALA A 504 -7.86 6.18 -19.65
CA ALA A 504 -6.76 5.40 -19.13
C ALA A 504 -5.93 4.85 -20.29
N LEU A 505 -4.62 4.84 -20.12
CA LEU A 505 -3.66 4.09 -20.91
C LEU A 505 -3.27 2.85 -20.11
N ASP A 506 -3.55 1.64 -20.64
CA ASP A 506 -3.16 0.39 -19.99
C ASP A 506 -1.70 0.03 -20.26
N SER A 507 -1.19 -1.02 -19.58
CA SER A 507 0.18 -1.51 -19.74
C SER A 507 0.47 -2.13 -21.12
N ASN A 508 -0.56 -2.38 -21.92
CA ASN A 508 -0.44 -2.80 -23.31
C ASN A 508 -0.55 -1.59 -24.26
N GLN A 509 -0.47 -0.37 -23.73
CA GLN A 509 -0.53 0.90 -24.45
C GLN A 509 -1.86 1.12 -25.22
N ASN A 510 -2.93 0.46 -24.76
CA ASN A 510 -4.30 0.67 -25.24
C ASN A 510 -4.97 1.82 -24.49
N VAL A 511 -5.81 2.58 -25.20
CA VAL A 511 -6.55 3.71 -24.63
C VAL A 511 -8.01 3.33 -24.38
N PHE A 512 -8.46 3.51 -23.14
CA PHE A 512 -9.86 3.34 -22.74
C PHE A 512 -10.41 4.65 -22.21
N CYS A 513 -11.50 5.13 -22.82
CA CYS A 513 -12.15 6.39 -22.47
C CYS A 513 -13.58 6.16 -21.97
N TRP A 514 -14.02 6.97 -21.00
CA TRP A 514 -15.39 7.01 -20.50
C TRP A 514 -15.81 8.44 -20.12
N GLY A 515 -17.10 8.63 -19.87
CA GLY A 515 -17.74 9.94 -19.69
C GLY A 515 -18.46 10.42 -20.97
N ARG A 516 -18.55 11.74 -21.16
CA ARG A 516 -19.32 12.34 -22.25
C ARG A 516 -18.74 12.00 -23.63
N ASN A 517 -19.61 11.67 -24.57
CA ASN A 517 -19.23 11.27 -25.95
C ASN A 517 -20.10 11.90 -27.05
N GLY A 518 -20.94 12.89 -26.71
CA GLY A 518 -21.79 13.58 -27.68
C GLY A 518 -21.03 14.31 -28.81
N ASN A 519 -19.72 14.51 -28.67
CA ASN A 519 -18.82 15.08 -29.69
C ASN A 519 -17.72 14.10 -30.13
N GLY A 520 -17.84 12.82 -29.78
CA GLY A 520 -16.87 11.78 -30.16
C GLY A 520 -15.60 11.74 -29.30
N GLN A 521 -15.64 12.27 -28.07
CA GLN A 521 -14.48 12.37 -27.16
C GLN A 521 -13.88 11.02 -26.75
N ILE A 522 -14.59 9.91 -26.93
CA ILE A 522 -14.09 8.55 -26.68
C ILE A 522 -13.27 8.03 -27.87
N GLY A 523 -13.51 8.54 -29.08
CA GLY A 523 -12.74 8.15 -30.26
C GLY A 523 -13.04 6.74 -30.77
N ASN A 524 -14.19 6.16 -30.41
CA ASN A 524 -14.58 4.79 -30.77
C ASN A 524 -15.49 4.69 -32.02
N GLY A 525 -15.59 5.76 -32.81
CA GLY A 525 -16.44 5.83 -34.01
C GLY A 525 -17.94 5.84 -33.72
N GLN A 526 -18.34 6.13 -32.48
CA GLN A 526 -19.75 6.22 -32.10
C GLN A 526 -20.07 7.64 -31.62
N THR A 527 -21.09 8.25 -32.19
CA THR A 527 -21.73 9.48 -31.70
C THR A 527 -23.24 9.33 -31.73
N GLY A 528 -23.98 9.99 -30.83
CA GLY A 528 -25.44 9.90 -30.88
C GLY A 528 -26.18 10.62 -29.76
N THR A 529 -27.48 10.79 -29.96
CA THR A 529 -28.43 11.44 -29.02
C THR A 529 -28.98 10.49 -27.96
N ALA A 530 -28.63 9.21 -28.02
CA ALA A 530 -29.08 8.20 -27.06
C ALA A 530 -28.54 8.51 -25.65
N ALA A 531 -29.43 8.45 -24.66
CA ALA A 531 -29.13 8.71 -23.25
C ALA A 531 -27.98 7.84 -22.70
N CYS A 532 -27.42 8.24 -21.56
CA CYS A 532 -26.31 7.56 -20.89
C CYS A 532 -26.63 6.11 -20.51
N GLY A 533 -25.60 5.27 -20.47
CA GLY A 533 -25.67 3.83 -20.19
C GLY A 533 -24.81 2.97 -21.12
N THR A 534 -24.80 1.65 -20.91
CA THR A 534 -23.95 0.70 -21.65
C THR A 534 -24.24 0.66 -23.16
N SER A 535 -25.49 0.92 -23.55
CA SER A 535 -25.92 1.07 -24.96
C SER A 535 -26.04 2.53 -25.42
N GLY A 536 -25.72 3.51 -24.55
CA GLY A 536 -25.76 4.93 -24.83
C GLY A 536 -24.58 5.39 -25.69
N HIS A 537 -24.79 6.42 -26.52
CA HIS A 537 -23.73 7.02 -27.34
C HIS A 537 -23.42 8.47 -26.95
N ASN A 538 -24.31 9.15 -26.21
CA ASN A 538 -24.09 10.52 -25.72
C ASN A 538 -23.08 10.57 -24.57
N CYS A 539 -22.95 9.48 -23.80
CA CYS A 539 -21.91 9.26 -22.81
C CYS A 539 -21.71 7.74 -22.59
N LYS A 540 -20.54 7.33 -22.09
CA LYS A 540 -20.23 5.95 -21.67
C LYS A 540 -19.87 5.92 -20.20
N ASP A 541 -20.57 5.13 -19.41
CA ASP A 541 -20.33 5.02 -17.97
C ASP A 541 -19.34 3.90 -17.61
N ILE A 542 -18.75 3.26 -18.62
CA ILE A 542 -17.74 2.21 -18.49
C ILE A 542 -16.54 2.53 -19.39
N PRO A 543 -15.31 2.15 -18.97
CA PRO A 543 -14.12 2.26 -19.83
C PRO A 543 -14.38 1.60 -21.18
N THR A 544 -14.31 2.39 -22.24
CA THR A 544 -14.60 1.95 -23.60
C THR A 544 -13.36 2.17 -24.45
N ALA A 545 -12.90 1.14 -25.16
CA ALA A 545 -11.73 1.24 -26.01
C ALA A 545 -11.91 2.35 -27.07
N THR A 546 -10.90 3.23 -27.16
CA THR A 546 -10.73 4.13 -28.30
C THR A 546 -10.37 3.29 -29.53
N ASN A 547 -10.79 3.72 -30.73
CA ASN A 547 -10.43 3.00 -31.94
C ASN A 547 -8.90 2.96 -32.12
N ASP A 548 -8.44 1.90 -32.77
CA ASP A 548 -7.04 1.62 -33.02
C ASP A 548 -6.25 2.87 -33.48
N LEU A 549 -5.22 3.18 -32.70
CA LEU A 549 -4.31 4.31 -32.91
C LEU A 549 -3.13 3.93 -33.83
N GLY A 550 -2.99 2.65 -34.20
CA GLY A 550 -2.06 2.13 -35.20
C GLY A 550 -0.61 2.03 -34.74
N SER A 551 -0.30 2.46 -33.52
CA SER A 551 0.96 2.28 -32.81
C SER A 551 0.69 2.50 -31.33
N ASP A 552 1.68 2.21 -30.49
CA ASP A 552 1.56 2.33 -29.06
C ASP A 552 1.48 3.80 -28.63
N VAL A 553 0.61 4.10 -27.66
CA VAL A 553 0.45 5.44 -27.09
C VAL A 553 1.34 5.57 -25.87
N ILE A 554 2.17 6.62 -25.83
CA ILE A 554 3.07 6.89 -24.70
C ILE A 554 2.61 8.07 -23.84
N SER A 555 1.71 8.93 -24.35
CA SER A 555 1.15 10.05 -23.58
C SER A 555 -0.22 10.48 -24.10
N LEU A 556 -1.08 10.98 -23.21
CA LEU A 556 -2.39 11.54 -23.53
C LEU A 556 -2.49 13.00 -23.04
N ALA A 557 -3.22 13.83 -23.79
CA ALA A 557 -3.56 15.20 -23.41
C ALA A 557 -5.05 15.47 -23.62
N PHE A 558 -5.71 16.05 -22.62
CA PHE A 558 -7.13 16.38 -22.66
C PHE A 558 -7.38 17.88 -22.60
N GLY A 559 -8.18 18.35 -23.55
CA GLY A 559 -8.84 19.63 -23.42
C GLY A 559 -10.23 19.48 -22.81
N HIS A 560 -11.03 20.52 -22.94
CA HIS A 560 -12.39 20.55 -22.39
C HIS A 560 -13.25 19.39 -22.91
N GLN A 561 -13.18 19.16 -24.23
CA GLN A 561 -14.02 18.23 -24.97
C GLN A 561 -13.30 17.58 -26.15
N HIS A 562 -11.98 17.52 -26.10
CA HIS A 562 -11.14 16.84 -27.09
C HIS A 562 -9.96 16.15 -26.42
N ALA A 563 -9.39 15.19 -27.11
CA ALA A 563 -8.27 14.39 -26.65
C ALA A 563 -7.22 14.29 -27.75
N CYS A 564 -5.96 14.17 -27.34
CA CYS A 564 -4.84 13.88 -28.22
C CYS A 564 -3.94 12.81 -27.58
N GLY A 565 -3.51 11.84 -28.38
CA GLY A 565 -2.51 10.85 -28.01
C GLY A 565 -1.20 11.09 -28.76
N LEU A 566 -0.09 10.98 -28.05
CA LEU A 566 1.26 10.89 -28.58
C LEU A 566 1.64 9.42 -28.68
N LEU A 567 2.06 9.00 -29.88
CA LEU A 567 2.50 7.64 -30.15
C LEU A 567 4.02 7.50 -29.92
N ASP A 568 4.47 6.28 -29.66
CA ASP A 568 5.88 5.88 -29.57
C ASP A 568 6.71 6.28 -30.82
N THR A 569 6.07 6.29 -31.99
CA THR A 569 6.63 6.79 -33.26
C THR A 569 6.82 8.31 -33.29
N GLY A 570 6.38 9.04 -32.26
CA GLY A 570 6.37 10.49 -32.18
C GLY A 570 5.25 11.17 -32.98
N ALA A 571 4.32 10.39 -33.54
CA ALA A 571 3.14 10.91 -34.23
C ALA A 571 2.03 11.30 -33.24
N VAL A 572 1.25 12.32 -33.58
CA VAL A 572 0.13 12.78 -32.75
C VAL A 572 -1.20 12.47 -33.42
N LYS A 573 -2.15 11.91 -32.66
CA LYS A 573 -3.53 11.69 -33.09
C LYS A 573 -4.51 12.40 -32.16
N CYS A 574 -5.47 13.14 -32.71
CA CYS A 574 -6.48 13.85 -31.91
C CYS A 574 -7.93 13.50 -32.32
N TRP A 575 -8.85 13.49 -31.36
CA TRP A 575 -10.28 13.23 -31.56
C TRP A 575 -11.17 14.02 -30.59
N GLY A 576 -12.47 14.03 -30.84
CA GLY A 576 -13.48 14.75 -30.07
C GLY A 576 -13.97 16.03 -30.76
N ARG A 577 -14.30 17.04 -29.96
CA ARG A 577 -14.83 18.33 -30.43
C ARG A 577 -13.80 19.09 -31.26
N ASN A 578 -14.23 19.74 -32.35
CA ASN A 578 -13.35 20.51 -33.24
C ASN A 578 -13.95 21.87 -33.68
N ASN A 579 -14.94 22.40 -32.96
CA ASN A 579 -15.61 23.65 -33.32
C ASN A 579 -14.72 24.91 -33.23
N ALA A 580 -13.57 24.82 -32.58
CA ALA A 580 -12.56 25.86 -32.48
C ALA A 580 -11.22 25.42 -33.09
N TRP A 581 -11.25 24.34 -33.88
CA TRP A 581 -10.09 23.75 -34.56
C TRP A 581 -9.05 23.09 -33.66
N GLN A 582 -9.42 22.78 -32.42
CA GLN A 582 -8.55 22.20 -31.37
C GLN A 582 -7.93 20.85 -31.73
N LEU A 583 -8.46 20.13 -32.72
CA LEU A 583 -7.86 18.89 -33.22
C LEU A 583 -6.71 19.15 -34.18
N GLY A 584 -6.58 20.34 -34.77
CA GLY A 584 -5.54 20.62 -35.76
C GLY A 584 -5.85 20.03 -37.13
N THR A 585 -7.15 19.87 -37.42
CA THR A 585 -7.67 19.39 -38.71
C THR A 585 -8.83 20.25 -39.17
N SER A 586 -9.10 20.22 -40.48
CA SER A 586 -10.30 20.84 -41.07
C SER A 586 -11.57 20.01 -40.85
N GLY A 587 -12.71 20.68 -40.76
CA GLY A 587 -14.03 20.07 -40.56
C GLY A 587 -14.48 20.08 -39.10
N GLY A 588 -15.68 19.57 -38.84
CA GLY A 588 -16.26 19.50 -37.50
C GLY A 588 -15.67 18.40 -36.61
N ASP A 589 -16.38 18.08 -35.54
CA ASP A 589 -16.04 17.07 -34.55
C ASP A 589 -15.65 15.72 -35.18
N LYS A 590 -14.75 14.99 -34.53
CA LYS A 590 -14.19 13.71 -35.02
C LYS A 590 -14.37 12.65 -33.95
N ASP A 591 -15.09 11.61 -34.29
CA ASP A 591 -15.36 10.48 -33.41
C ASP A 591 -14.32 9.35 -33.53
N THR A 592 -13.28 9.57 -34.32
CA THR A 592 -12.14 8.67 -34.48
C THR A 592 -10.83 9.46 -34.45
N PRO A 593 -9.74 8.89 -33.91
CA PRO A 593 -8.43 9.54 -33.89
C PRO A 593 -7.94 9.97 -35.27
N GLN A 594 -7.61 11.25 -35.41
CA GLN A 594 -7.08 11.84 -36.64
C GLN A 594 -5.59 12.14 -36.49
N THR A 595 -4.78 11.69 -37.44
CA THR A 595 -3.34 12.02 -37.47
C THR A 595 -3.12 13.49 -37.76
N ILE A 596 -2.29 14.14 -36.95
CA ILE A 596 -2.01 15.57 -37.01
C ILE A 596 -0.68 15.81 -37.71
N ASN A 597 -0.67 16.74 -38.66
CA ASN A 597 0.54 17.09 -39.40
C ASN A 597 1.33 18.19 -38.65
N LEU A 598 2.40 17.80 -37.98
CA LEU A 598 3.31 18.71 -37.27
C LEU A 598 4.32 19.43 -38.19
N GLY A 599 4.35 19.08 -39.47
CA GLY A 599 5.34 19.52 -40.45
C GLY A 599 6.15 18.35 -41.01
N SER A 600 6.79 18.57 -42.16
CA SER A 600 7.60 17.53 -42.81
C SER A 600 8.76 17.11 -41.93
N GLY A 601 8.84 15.82 -41.58
CA GLY A 601 9.94 15.24 -40.80
C GLY A 601 9.95 15.63 -39.32
N ARG A 602 8.83 16.13 -38.78
CA ARG A 602 8.73 16.51 -37.36
C ARG A 602 7.93 15.48 -36.57
N THR A 603 8.40 15.20 -35.36
CA THR A 603 7.72 14.38 -34.36
C THR A 603 7.48 15.21 -33.10
N ALA A 604 6.49 14.82 -32.30
CA ALA A 604 6.28 15.43 -30.99
C ALA A 604 7.08 14.67 -29.93
N ALA A 605 7.74 15.41 -29.06
CA ALA A 605 8.34 14.91 -27.82
C ALA A 605 7.32 14.92 -26.67
N SER A 606 6.38 15.88 -26.68
CA SER A 606 5.30 15.94 -25.70
C SER A 606 4.07 16.67 -26.25
N ILE A 607 2.90 16.38 -25.69
CA ILE A 607 1.61 16.90 -26.13
C ILE A 607 0.82 17.45 -24.94
N TYR A 608 0.14 18.58 -25.15
CA TYR A 608 -0.63 19.30 -24.13
C TYR A 608 -1.92 19.82 -24.73
N ALA A 609 -2.99 19.85 -23.93
CA ALA A 609 -4.28 20.37 -24.38
C ALA A 609 -4.89 21.26 -23.28
N GLY A 610 -5.34 22.44 -23.68
CA GLY A 610 -6.10 23.35 -22.83
C GLY A 610 -7.58 23.35 -23.22
N GLY A 611 -8.34 24.37 -22.80
CA GLY A 611 -9.80 24.38 -22.97
C GLY A 611 -10.27 24.03 -24.39
N HIS A 612 -9.83 24.80 -25.39
CA HIS A 612 -10.19 24.59 -26.80
C HIS A 612 -8.97 24.74 -27.72
N TYR A 613 -7.79 24.36 -27.26
CA TYR A 613 -6.55 24.40 -28.03
C TYR A 613 -5.60 23.28 -27.60
N THR A 614 -4.59 23.02 -28.42
CA THR A 614 -3.59 21.97 -28.21
C THR A 614 -2.21 22.52 -28.57
N CYS A 615 -1.19 22.10 -27.84
CA CYS A 615 0.20 22.45 -28.08
C CYS A 615 1.09 21.20 -28.01
N ALA A 616 2.15 21.17 -28.82
CA ALA A 616 3.16 20.12 -28.79
C ALA A 616 4.57 20.74 -28.70
N ILE A 617 5.45 20.12 -27.93
CA ILE A 617 6.90 20.32 -28.04
C ILE A 617 7.41 19.29 -29.04
N LEU A 618 8.18 19.74 -30.02
CA LEU A 618 8.70 18.88 -31.10
C LEU A 618 10.09 18.32 -30.77
N ASP A 619 10.58 17.44 -31.65
CA ASP A 619 11.92 16.86 -31.64
C ASP A 619 13.08 17.88 -31.57
N ASP A 620 12.85 19.10 -32.06
CA ASP A 620 13.81 20.22 -31.99
C ASP A 620 13.57 21.16 -30.81
N ALA A 621 12.75 20.73 -29.83
CA ALA A 621 12.29 21.51 -28.68
C ALA A 621 11.53 22.80 -29.02
N SER A 622 11.11 22.98 -30.28
CA SER A 622 10.21 24.07 -30.67
C SER A 622 8.76 23.74 -30.29
N VAL A 623 7.95 24.79 -30.08
CA VAL A 623 6.56 24.65 -29.68
C VAL A 623 5.63 25.01 -30.84
N LYS A 624 4.70 24.12 -31.15
CA LYS A 624 3.56 24.40 -32.04
C LYS A 624 2.26 24.33 -31.27
N CYS A 625 1.38 25.30 -31.49
CA CYS A 625 0.04 25.33 -30.92
C CYS A 625 -1.03 25.52 -32.02
N TRP A 626 -2.23 24.99 -31.79
CA TRP A 626 -3.38 25.10 -32.68
C TRP A 626 -4.71 25.09 -31.92
N GLY A 627 -5.77 25.57 -32.56
CA GLY A 627 -7.12 25.67 -31.99
C GLY A 627 -7.55 27.11 -31.70
N GLN A 628 -8.28 27.30 -30.60
CA GLN A 628 -8.78 28.60 -30.15
C GLN A 628 -7.62 29.54 -29.75
N ASN A 629 -7.74 30.80 -30.11
CA ASN A 629 -6.71 31.82 -29.87
C ASN A 629 -7.29 33.20 -29.52
N THR A 630 -8.56 33.29 -29.11
CA THR A 630 -9.26 34.56 -28.83
C THR A 630 -8.54 35.46 -27.82
N ASP A 631 -7.78 34.84 -26.92
CA ASP A 631 -7.04 35.46 -25.82
C ASP A 631 -5.52 35.40 -26.04
N GLY A 632 -5.07 34.97 -27.23
CA GLY A 632 -3.65 34.80 -27.55
C GLY A 632 -3.01 33.53 -26.98
N GLN A 633 -3.81 32.56 -26.50
CA GLN A 633 -3.35 31.32 -25.88
C GLN A 633 -2.46 30.44 -26.78
N LEU A 634 -2.47 30.62 -28.10
CA LEU A 634 -1.54 29.93 -28.99
C LEU A 634 -0.15 30.57 -29.04
N GLY A 635 0.02 31.80 -28.55
CA GLY A 635 1.33 32.47 -28.54
C GLY A 635 1.88 32.85 -29.92
N ILE A 636 1.05 32.84 -30.97
CA ILE A 636 1.46 33.01 -32.38
C ILE A 636 1.55 34.48 -32.86
N GLY A 637 1.49 35.45 -31.94
CA GLY A 637 1.52 36.88 -32.29
C GLY A 637 0.25 37.41 -32.97
N SER A 638 -0.85 36.65 -32.92
CA SER A 638 -2.19 37.07 -33.32
C SER A 638 -3.22 36.48 -32.36
N THR A 639 -4.48 36.87 -32.48
CA THR A 639 -5.63 36.29 -31.74
C THR A 639 -6.55 35.46 -32.65
N SER A 640 -6.08 35.08 -33.84
CA SER A 640 -6.85 34.27 -34.78
C SER A 640 -6.71 32.79 -34.46
N ASN A 641 -7.83 32.06 -34.42
CA ASN A 641 -7.83 30.61 -34.27
C ASN A 641 -7.12 29.96 -35.47
N THR A 642 -6.45 28.83 -35.25
CA THR A 642 -5.74 28.11 -36.32
C THR A 642 -6.14 26.64 -36.32
N ASN A 643 -6.33 26.06 -37.51
CA ASN A 643 -6.67 24.65 -37.67
C ASN A 643 -5.49 23.78 -38.08
N THR A 644 -4.28 24.31 -38.00
CA THR A 644 -3.03 23.62 -38.29
C THR A 644 -1.99 23.98 -37.24
N PRO A 645 -1.15 23.02 -36.79
CA PRO A 645 -0.07 23.29 -35.84
C PRO A 645 0.81 24.46 -36.28
N THR A 646 0.75 25.56 -35.54
CA THR A 646 1.45 26.80 -35.86
C THR A 646 2.54 27.06 -34.83
N THR A 647 3.75 27.38 -35.28
CA THR A 647 4.86 27.70 -34.38
C THR A 647 4.54 28.97 -33.60
N ILE A 648 4.80 28.94 -32.29
CA ILE A 648 4.65 30.13 -31.44
C ILE A 648 5.66 31.22 -31.84
N ASN A 649 5.41 32.46 -31.47
CA ASN A 649 6.23 33.60 -31.89
C ASN A 649 7.65 33.55 -31.29
N THR A 650 7.77 33.47 -29.96
CA THR A 650 9.08 33.43 -29.30
C THR A 650 8.98 32.94 -27.85
N LEU A 651 9.93 32.08 -27.44
CA LEU A 651 10.18 31.74 -26.03
C LEU A 651 11.20 32.68 -25.36
N GLY A 652 11.85 33.54 -26.13
CA GLY A 652 13.08 34.25 -25.74
C GLY A 652 14.20 33.92 -26.70
N SER A 653 15.24 34.77 -26.75
CA SER A 653 16.36 34.56 -27.68
C SER A 653 17.16 33.32 -27.29
N GLY A 654 17.20 32.31 -28.18
CA GLY A 654 17.95 31.07 -27.97
C GLY A 654 17.35 30.14 -26.91
N ARG A 655 16.06 30.29 -26.59
CA ARG A 655 15.37 29.47 -25.59
C ARG A 655 14.53 28.37 -26.20
N THR A 656 14.49 27.23 -25.53
CA THR A 656 13.68 26.05 -25.88
C THR A 656 12.77 25.68 -24.74
N ALA A 657 11.62 25.06 -25.05
CA ALA A 657 10.69 24.60 -24.02
C ALA A 657 11.09 23.20 -23.53
N VAL A 658 11.13 23.03 -22.21
CA VAL A 658 11.30 21.72 -21.55
C VAL A 658 9.94 21.10 -21.26
N SER A 659 8.98 21.89 -20.78
CA SER A 659 7.61 21.44 -20.54
C SER A 659 6.62 22.60 -20.67
N LEU A 660 5.36 22.27 -20.92
CA LEU A 660 4.25 23.22 -20.90
C LEU A 660 3.28 22.89 -19.77
N ALA A 661 2.60 23.91 -19.25
CA ALA A 661 1.40 23.80 -18.44
C ALA A 661 0.28 24.58 -19.14
N THR A 662 -0.87 23.94 -19.32
CA THR A 662 -2.02 24.49 -20.03
C THR A 662 -3.22 24.63 -19.11
N ALA A 663 -3.83 25.81 -19.10
CA ALA A 663 -5.12 26.08 -18.46
C ALA A 663 -6.20 26.32 -19.54
N MET A 664 -7.39 26.78 -19.13
CA MET A 664 -8.53 27.00 -20.04
C MET A 664 -8.19 27.92 -21.23
N SER A 665 -7.42 28.99 -20.99
CA SER A 665 -7.05 30.00 -21.99
C SER A 665 -5.64 30.58 -21.76
N THR A 666 -4.76 29.86 -21.05
CA THR A 666 -3.40 30.31 -20.69
C THR A 666 -2.41 29.16 -20.81
N VAL A 667 -1.20 29.45 -21.30
CA VAL A 667 -0.10 28.49 -21.41
C VAL A 667 1.12 29.08 -20.71
N CYS A 668 1.81 28.26 -19.92
CA CYS A 668 3.12 28.57 -19.36
C CYS A 668 4.14 27.54 -19.83
N ALA A 669 5.32 27.99 -20.25
CA ALA A 669 6.44 27.13 -20.62
C ALA A 669 7.55 27.23 -19.56
N LEU A 670 8.05 26.08 -19.11
CA LEU A 670 9.34 25.96 -18.44
C LEU A 670 10.43 25.88 -19.50
N LEU A 671 11.43 26.75 -19.40
CA LEU A 671 12.51 26.87 -20.39
C LEU A 671 13.77 26.11 -19.95
N ASP A 672 14.70 25.95 -20.89
CA ASP A 672 16.01 25.29 -20.70
C ASP A 672 16.88 25.90 -19.58
N ASP A 673 16.65 27.17 -19.24
CA ASP A 673 17.36 27.88 -18.17
C ASP A 673 16.62 27.88 -16.83
N GLY A 674 15.50 27.15 -16.73
CA GLY A 674 14.64 27.10 -15.55
C GLY A 674 13.74 28.33 -15.37
N SER A 675 13.76 29.29 -16.31
CA SER A 675 12.81 30.40 -16.29
C SER A 675 11.44 29.98 -16.83
N VAL A 676 10.40 30.76 -16.50
CA VAL A 676 9.02 30.49 -16.91
C VAL A 676 8.52 31.64 -17.79
N LYS A 677 7.83 31.29 -18.87
CA LYS A 677 7.14 32.25 -19.73
C LYS A 677 5.69 31.86 -19.92
N CYS A 678 4.77 32.76 -19.56
CA CYS A 678 3.33 32.56 -19.71
C CYS A 678 2.74 33.48 -20.78
N TRP A 679 1.69 33.01 -21.48
CA TRP A 679 0.91 33.78 -22.45
C TRP A 679 -0.54 33.30 -22.51
N GLY A 680 -1.44 34.16 -23.01
CA GLY A 680 -2.87 33.89 -23.09
C GLY A 680 -3.68 34.90 -22.29
N SER A 681 -4.80 34.46 -21.72
CA SER A 681 -5.67 35.30 -20.91
C SER A 681 -4.99 35.75 -19.61
N ASP A 682 -5.22 37.01 -19.24
CA ASP A 682 -4.75 37.63 -18.00
C ASP A 682 -5.87 38.36 -17.25
N TYR A 683 -7.11 37.92 -17.46
CA TYR A 683 -8.29 38.59 -16.89
C TYR A 683 -8.26 38.65 -15.34
N ASP A 684 -7.68 37.63 -14.70
CA ASP A 684 -7.59 37.45 -13.25
C ASP A 684 -6.15 37.61 -12.72
N GLY A 685 -5.20 38.06 -13.54
CA GLY A 685 -3.77 38.12 -13.18
C GLY A 685 -3.04 36.77 -13.21
N GLN A 686 -3.56 35.81 -14.00
CA GLN A 686 -3.05 34.45 -14.06
C GLN A 686 -1.75 34.29 -14.87
N LEU A 687 -1.23 35.36 -15.49
CA LEU A 687 0.10 35.34 -16.11
C LEU A 687 1.25 35.58 -15.12
N GLY A 688 0.94 35.91 -13.87
CA GLY A 688 1.91 36.28 -12.82
C GLY A 688 2.16 37.78 -12.76
#